data_AF-A0A8S3UZ13-F1
#
_entry.id   AF-A0A8S3UZ13-F1
#
_cell.length_a   1.000
_cell.length_b   1.000
_cell.length_c   1.000
_cell.angle_alpha   90.00
_cell.angle_beta   90.00
_cell.angle_gamma   90.00
#
_symmetry.space_group_name_H-M   'P 1'
#
loop_
_entity.id
_entity.type
_entity.pdbx_description
1 polymer ?
#
loop_
_entity_poly.entity_id
_entity_poly.type
_entity_poly.pdbx_seq_one_letter_code
_entity_poly.pdbx_strand_id
1 'polypeptide(L)'
;MKEVDFKVPREKDELNAFVDSVSLHFDELQKTVSRTQLSNHAVIENASGGLALSGIYLDNLNNNYKKSRTVLELKDKDSICLKQSIMTQMDKTETFNEFEKYDEHTRNVETLGVTLSGKLKASFLASSVETGAYFNRQNDKKENKQRNSQKTYFCREKSCTVPVKSFEMTPDKVCLTPQAISRLKAIEELISLKSSTEFIHAECLRFFKEFGSFVNIGTLEFGGTYKWKATYESELKSDEKITSEALTTILTGYVNAGMSFGQKSAGVAASGDFMSEEGKLQLNQQDNSHTTLQTNKVGGPTEVENFHIWRYGLLSFNSTWSLLDRGDLVGIWDIVCTQTTDFANSGSLSCMLNEAWVNKKDILNKDFRQENDLQNKLKFIMQELKEWSQKEEPNIANCYPILQKLNTVKQQRLEVLKLERDSFVITNETIKTFFKRIVQQKKCFDETTVQLVKHIMRQILNPFCPEEMSACYSVSAWLLPDKQTVTHLRFSNEIKDLQSFVFITETKFVPYIKCIKLQQSVNADYITTEFQEICKSCLINMKENETFLDIILMTAVLLPFGFDILKSCFSRRLNVTCVDDIKDEVKLLLQMQETVSPKSRIEVETSMANLFIKNLRGTGNFDKDEESVFEIYLSPIRNSERYTKEFRKLLSCPENASQSKLNVFEVNLKRFETSKKNVFY
;
A
#
# COMPACT_ATOMS: atom_id res chain seq x y z
N MET A 1 30.68 31.65 52.22
CA MET A 1 31.09 32.62 51.17
C MET A 1 32.59 32.79 51.26
N LYS A 2 33.33 32.22 50.31
CA LYS A 2 34.68 32.67 49.97
C LYS A 2 34.57 33.20 48.54
N GLU A 3 34.80 34.49 48.37
CA GLU A 3 34.88 35.14 47.05
C GLU A 3 35.98 34.43 46.24
N VAL A 4 35.59 33.88 45.10
CA VAL A 4 36.53 33.47 44.06
C VAL A 4 36.69 34.69 43.16
N ASP A 5 37.88 35.26 43.27
CA ASP A 5 38.34 36.44 42.56
C ASP A 5 38.33 36.17 41.04
N PHE A 6 37.43 36.83 40.30
CA PHE A 6 37.48 36.83 38.84
C PHE A 6 38.66 37.70 38.40
N LYS A 7 39.82 37.07 38.15
CA LYS A 7 40.92 37.73 37.46
C LYS A 7 40.50 38.07 36.04
N VAL A 8 40.21 39.35 35.83
CA VAL A 8 40.24 40.01 34.52
C VAL A 8 41.67 39.89 33.96
N PRO A 9 41.87 39.50 32.68
CA PRO A 9 43.21 39.35 32.11
C PRO A 9 44.00 40.66 32.20
N ARG A 10 45.17 40.63 32.82
CA ARG A 10 46.21 41.65 32.66
C ARG A 10 47.36 40.99 31.92
N GLU A 11 47.48 41.27 30.62
CA GLU A 11 48.73 41.66 29.97
C GLU A 11 48.48 41.84 28.47
N LYS A 12 48.95 42.98 27.95
CA LYS A 12 48.92 43.35 26.53
C LYS A 12 49.58 42.27 25.64
N ASP A 13 50.48 41.48 26.24
CA ASP A 13 51.26 40.44 25.56
C ASP A 13 50.44 39.18 25.27
N GLU A 14 49.48 38.79 26.12
CA GLU A 14 48.55 37.69 25.81
C GLU A 14 47.58 38.07 24.69
N LEU A 15 47.14 39.33 24.65
CA LEU A 15 46.30 39.85 23.59
C LEU A 15 47.06 39.99 22.26
N ASN A 16 48.32 40.43 22.30
CA ASN A 16 49.17 40.46 21.12
C ASN A 16 49.46 39.04 20.61
N ALA A 17 49.76 38.09 21.51
CA ALA A 17 49.91 36.67 21.16
C ALA A 17 48.60 36.07 20.57
N PHE A 18 47.43 36.51 21.04
CA PHE A 18 46.14 36.20 20.44
C PHE A 18 46.04 36.74 19.02
N VAL A 19 46.31 38.04 18.83
CA VAL A 19 46.26 38.68 17.50
C VAL A 19 47.26 38.03 16.55
N ASP A 20 48.47 37.72 16.99
CA ASP A 20 49.52 37.09 16.19
C ASP A 20 49.18 35.64 15.85
N SER A 21 48.69 34.86 16.82
CA SER A 21 48.27 33.47 16.60
C SER A 21 47.05 33.38 15.67
N VAL A 22 46.06 34.27 15.84
CA VAL A 22 44.91 34.39 14.96
C VAL A 22 45.36 34.84 13.58
N SER A 23 46.27 35.81 13.46
CA SER A 23 46.78 36.29 12.16
C SER A 23 47.57 35.22 11.41
N LEU A 24 48.41 34.47 12.11
CA LEU A 24 49.21 33.39 11.52
C LEU A 24 48.33 32.21 11.08
N HIS A 25 47.38 31.78 11.92
CA HIS A 25 46.42 30.74 11.53
C HIS A 25 45.40 31.26 10.51
N PHE A 26 45.14 32.57 10.44
CA PHE A 26 44.30 33.17 9.42
C PHE A 26 44.98 33.12 8.05
N ASP A 27 46.26 33.48 7.98
CA ASP A 27 47.05 33.35 6.74
C ASP A 27 47.17 31.88 6.33
N GLU A 28 47.34 30.97 7.29
CA GLU A 28 47.38 29.53 7.03
C GLU A 28 46.02 29.00 6.58
N LEU A 29 44.92 29.44 7.21
CA LEU A 29 43.55 29.16 6.77
C LEU A 29 43.23 29.78 5.42
N GLN A 30 43.76 30.94 5.05
CA GLN A 30 43.56 31.50 3.71
C GLN A 30 44.36 30.74 2.65
N LYS A 31 45.53 30.20 3.00
CA LYS A 31 46.43 29.47 2.09
C LYS A 31 46.06 28.00 1.88
N THR A 32 45.63 27.31 2.94
CA THR A 32 45.29 25.87 2.91
C THR A 32 43.91 25.60 2.33
N VAL A 33 43.12 26.66 2.15
CA VAL A 33 41.72 26.55 1.92
C VAL A 33 41.35 27.31 0.66
N SER A 34 41.12 26.57 -0.42
CA SER A 34 40.41 27.05 -1.62
C SER A 34 38.91 27.29 -1.30
N ARG A 35 38.56 28.07 -0.27
CA ARG A 35 37.17 28.30 0.15
C ARG A 35 36.61 29.50 -0.60
N THR A 36 35.89 29.19 -1.67
CA THR A 36 35.00 30.10 -2.37
C THR A 36 33.79 30.40 -1.49
N GLN A 37 33.40 31.69 -1.38
CA GLN A 37 32.06 32.04 -0.92
C GLN A 37 31.04 31.40 -1.86
N LEU A 38 30.14 30.61 -1.30
CA LEU A 38 29.05 29.99 -2.03
C LEU A 38 27.89 30.97 -2.21
N SER A 39 27.14 30.83 -3.29
CA SER A 39 25.82 31.46 -3.42
C SER A 39 24.87 30.90 -2.35
N ASN A 40 23.81 31.65 -2.02
CA ASN A 40 22.83 31.22 -1.01
C ASN A 40 22.18 29.87 -1.35
N HIS A 41 21.82 29.64 -2.62
CA HIS A 41 21.26 28.35 -3.05
C HIS A 41 22.29 27.22 -2.97
N ALA A 42 23.57 27.48 -3.30
CA ALA A 42 24.62 26.48 -3.22
C ALA A 42 24.91 26.05 -1.78
N VAL A 43 24.74 26.94 -0.79
CA VAL A 43 24.79 26.55 0.63
C VAL A 43 23.72 25.51 0.94
N ILE A 44 22.47 25.74 0.53
CA ILE A 44 21.34 24.83 0.79
C ILE A 44 21.54 23.49 0.08
N GLU A 45 22.02 23.51 -1.16
CA GLU A 45 22.23 22.30 -1.99
C GLU A 45 23.41 21.44 -1.52
N ASN A 46 24.45 22.04 -0.93
CA ASN A 46 25.70 21.33 -0.64
C ASN A 46 25.93 21.06 0.86
N ALA A 47 25.39 21.89 1.76
CA ALA A 47 25.61 21.72 3.20
C ALA A 47 25.21 20.31 3.67
N SER A 48 26.08 19.70 4.47
CA SER A 48 25.93 18.32 4.95
C SER A 48 25.66 17.29 3.84
N GLY A 49 26.19 17.50 2.63
CA GLY A 49 26.02 16.60 1.49
C GLY A 49 24.59 16.61 0.93
N GLY A 50 23.96 17.79 0.88
CA GLY A 50 22.63 17.99 0.28
C GLY A 50 21.46 17.44 1.09
N LEU A 51 21.65 17.35 2.41
CA LEU A 51 20.62 16.81 3.32
C LEU A 51 19.32 17.62 3.32
N ALA A 52 19.38 18.93 3.06
CA ALA A 52 18.21 19.80 3.00
C ALA A 52 17.19 19.36 1.93
N LEU A 53 17.67 18.87 0.78
CA LEU A 53 16.85 18.48 -0.37
C LEU A 53 16.69 16.95 -0.52
N SER A 54 17.32 16.20 0.39
CA SER A 54 17.20 14.75 0.47
C SER A 54 15.93 14.37 1.22
N GLY A 55 15.22 13.34 0.74
CA GLY A 55 14.12 12.78 1.52
C GLY A 55 14.61 11.93 2.68
N ILE A 56 13.70 11.64 3.60
CA ILE A 56 13.91 10.81 4.77
C ILE A 56 12.99 9.60 4.64
N TYR A 57 13.58 8.40 4.57
CA TYR A 57 12.84 7.16 4.68
C TYR A 57 12.65 6.85 6.16
N LEU A 58 11.40 6.95 6.59
CA LEU A 58 10.99 6.51 7.91
C LEU A 58 10.70 4.99 7.86
N ASP A 59 11.32 4.25 8.76
CA ASP A 59 10.99 2.86 9.00
C ASP A 59 10.26 2.71 10.34
N ASN A 60 8.97 3.05 10.35
CA ASN A 60 8.07 2.95 11.50
C ASN A 60 7.97 1.54 12.13
N LEU A 61 8.45 0.50 11.45
CA LEU A 61 8.55 -0.85 12.01
C LEU A 61 9.73 -1.01 12.98
N ASN A 62 10.83 -0.29 12.70
CA ASN A 62 12.08 -0.38 13.43
C ASN A 62 12.46 0.94 14.10
N ASN A 63 11.55 1.93 14.08
CA ASN A 63 11.77 3.32 14.49
C ASN A 63 13.09 3.92 13.98
N ASN A 64 13.46 3.56 12.75
CA ASN A 64 14.73 3.96 12.15
C ASN A 64 14.51 5.03 11.07
N TYR A 65 15.44 5.97 10.98
CA TYR A 65 15.43 7.06 10.03
C TYR A 65 16.64 6.91 9.12
N LYS A 66 16.43 6.99 7.81
CA LYS A 66 17.51 6.90 6.84
C LYS A 66 17.41 8.05 5.85
N LYS A 67 18.56 8.68 5.59
CA LYS A 67 18.71 9.56 4.44
C LYS A 67 18.39 8.76 3.17
N SER A 68 17.52 9.31 2.34
CA SER A 68 17.22 8.82 0.99
C SER A 68 17.85 9.72 -0.07
N ARG A 69 17.60 9.42 -1.34
CA ARG A 69 18.08 10.26 -2.46
C ARG A 69 17.51 11.69 -2.38
N THR A 70 18.18 12.60 -3.09
CA THR A 70 17.65 13.93 -3.38
C THR A 70 16.32 13.79 -4.11
N VAL A 71 15.28 14.39 -3.53
CA VAL A 71 13.90 14.32 -4.05
C VAL A 71 13.35 15.72 -4.36
N LEU A 72 13.94 16.77 -3.79
CA LEU A 72 13.56 18.16 -4.03
C LEU A 72 14.63 18.93 -4.82
N GLU A 73 14.17 19.96 -5.52
CA GLU A 73 15.00 21.01 -6.14
C GLU A 73 14.46 22.38 -5.74
N LEU A 74 15.35 23.36 -5.65
CA LEU A 74 14.99 24.75 -5.35
C LEU A 74 14.47 25.45 -6.60
N LYS A 75 13.30 26.08 -6.47
CA LYS A 75 12.76 27.04 -7.45
C LYS A 75 13.44 28.39 -7.28
N ASP A 76 13.49 29.15 -8.37
CA ASP A 76 13.92 30.56 -8.39
C ASP A 76 15.23 30.81 -7.60
N LYS A 77 16.28 30.05 -7.91
CA LYS A 77 17.56 30.00 -7.16
C LYS A 77 18.21 31.37 -6.93
N ASP A 78 17.97 32.31 -7.83
CA ASP A 78 18.49 33.68 -7.76
C ASP A 78 17.75 34.55 -6.72
N SER A 79 16.52 34.19 -6.35
CA SER A 79 15.72 34.89 -5.35
C SER A 79 16.00 34.45 -3.91
N ILE A 80 16.79 33.40 -3.74
CA ILE A 80 17.04 32.77 -2.45
C ILE A 80 17.94 33.66 -1.58
N CYS A 81 17.41 34.03 -0.41
CA CYS A 81 18.12 34.82 0.58
C CYS A 81 18.17 34.11 1.94
N LEU A 82 19.39 33.95 2.48
CA LEU A 82 19.62 33.41 3.81
C LEU A 82 19.45 34.52 4.86
N LYS A 83 18.62 34.26 5.87
CA LYS A 83 18.34 35.20 6.97
C LYS A 83 19.27 34.92 8.14
N GLN A 84 19.31 35.85 9.10
CA GLN A 84 19.99 35.58 10.35
C GLN A 84 19.36 34.37 11.04
N SER A 85 20.18 33.50 11.62
CA SER A 85 19.68 32.36 12.39
C SER A 85 18.72 32.81 13.49
N ILE A 86 17.61 32.10 13.67
CA ILE A 86 16.70 32.33 14.80
C ILE A 86 17.15 31.54 16.03
N MET A 87 18.04 30.56 15.85
CA MET A 87 18.66 29.82 16.94
C MET A 87 19.77 30.64 17.60
N THR A 88 19.83 30.60 18.92
CA THR A 88 20.95 31.13 19.70
C THR A 88 22.06 30.08 19.83
N GLN A 89 23.28 30.50 20.17
CA GLN A 89 24.34 29.56 20.52
C GLN A 89 23.86 28.66 21.67
N MET A 90 24.14 27.35 21.57
CA MET A 90 23.74 26.36 22.56
C MET A 90 24.96 25.56 23.02
N ASP A 91 25.17 25.52 24.33
CA ASP A 91 26.13 24.65 24.98
C ASP A 91 25.38 23.50 25.67
N LYS A 92 25.74 22.26 25.36
CA LYS A 92 25.05 21.07 25.86
C LYS A 92 26.05 20.03 26.35
N THR A 93 25.80 19.49 27.53
CA THR A 93 26.54 18.34 28.07
C THR A 93 25.60 17.15 28.15
N GLU A 94 25.99 16.02 27.55
CA GLU A 94 25.23 14.77 27.57
C GLU A 94 26.09 13.64 28.11
N THR A 95 25.45 12.67 28.75
CA THR A 95 26.09 11.47 29.30
C THR A 95 25.35 10.23 28.82
N PHE A 96 26.10 9.21 28.46
CA PHE A 96 25.61 7.93 27.95
C PHE A 96 26.33 6.79 28.67
N ASN A 97 25.59 5.82 29.16
CA ASN A 97 26.13 4.64 29.85
C ASN A 97 26.13 3.38 28.95
N GLU A 98 25.69 3.53 27.71
CA GLU A 98 25.62 2.47 26.71
C GLU A 98 26.06 3.04 25.36
N PHE A 99 26.92 2.31 24.66
CA PHE A 99 27.43 2.73 23.35
C PHE A 99 26.30 2.81 22.32
N GLU A 100 25.38 1.86 22.34
CA GLU A 100 24.23 1.81 21.43
C GLU A 100 23.36 3.06 21.54
N LYS A 101 23.14 3.58 22.76
CA LYS A 101 22.38 4.82 23.00
C LYS A 101 23.12 6.06 22.48
N TYR A 102 24.44 6.10 22.63
CA TYR A 102 25.28 7.18 22.09
C TYR A 102 25.27 7.17 20.55
N ASP A 103 25.44 5.99 19.96
CA ASP A 103 25.45 5.80 18.51
C ASP A 103 24.09 6.12 17.87
N GLU A 104 23.00 5.66 18.48
CA GLU A 104 21.63 6.02 18.08
C GLU A 104 21.40 7.54 18.17
N HIS A 105 21.81 8.17 19.28
CA HIS A 105 21.69 9.61 19.46
C HIS A 105 22.44 10.38 18.37
N THR A 106 23.71 10.01 18.13
CA THR A 106 24.56 10.67 17.13
C THR A 106 23.95 10.55 15.74
N ARG A 107 23.53 9.34 15.35
CA ARG A 107 22.87 9.08 14.06
C ARG A 107 21.59 9.89 13.89
N ASN A 108 20.77 9.98 14.94
CA ASN A 108 19.52 10.73 14.89
C ASN A 108 19.75 12.23 14.73
N VAL A 109 20.72 12.80 15.46
CA VAL A 109 21.10 14.22 15.30
C VAL A 109 21.63 14.50 13.90
N GLU A 110 22.49 13.64 13.36
CA GLU A 110 23.02 13.78 12.00
C GLU A 110 21.94 13.66 10.93
N THR A 111 20.96 12.77 11.13
CA THR A 111 19.90 12.47 10.15
C THR A 111 18.69 13.40 10.25
N LEU A 112 18.38 13.96 11.42
CA LEU A 112 17.15 14.72 11.65
C LEU A 112 17.39 16.16 12.14
N GLY A 113 18.61 16.50 12.53
CA GLY A 113 18.92 17.78 13.16
C GLY A 113 18.64 17.79 14.67
N VAL A 114 19.07 18.86 15.34
CA VAL A 114 19.09 18.95 16.80
C VAL A 114 17.70 19.04 17.42
N THR A 115 16.81 19.86 16.85
CA THR A 115 15.47 20.11 17.43
C THR A 115 14.57 18.89 17.27
N LEU A 116 14.50 18.32 16.06
CA LEU A 116 13.64 17.16 15.79
C LEU A 116 14.10 15.92 16.56
N SER A 117 15.41 15.66 16.63
CA SER A 117 15.94 14.58 17.47
C SER A 117 15.63 14.79 18.96
N GLY A 118 15.67 16.04 19.44
CA GLY A 118 15.23 16.42 20.79
C GLY A 118 13.75 16.16 21.04
N LYS A 119 12.87 16.58 20.11
CA LYS A 119 11.41 16.32 20.17
C LYS A 119 11.11 14.82 20.20
N LEU A 120 11.80 14.01 19.40
CA LEU A 120 11.62 12.54 19.39
C LEU A 120 12.07 11.90 20.71
N LYS A 121 13.20 12.35 21.28
CA LYS A 121 13.66 11.90 22.61
C LYS A 121 12.63 12.26 23.70
N ALA A 122 12.05 13.46 23.63
CA ALA A 122 11.02 13.91 24.56
C ALA A 122 9.69 13.16 24.37
N SER A 123 9.24 12.91 23.13
CA SER A 123 8.03 12.13 22.82
C SER A 123 8.15 10.66 23.23
N PHE A 124 9.36 10.08 23.16
CA PHE A 124 9.65 8.74 23.66
C PHE A 124 9.55 8.67 25.20
N LEU A 125 9.89 9.76 25.90
CA LEU A 125 9.81 9.86 27.37
C LEU A 125 8.42 10.33 27.86
N ALA A 126 7.71 11.15 27.08
CA ALA A 126 6.41 11.74 27.39
C ALA A 126 5.38 11.27 26.37
N SER A 127 4.76 10.12 26.62
CA SER A 127 3.61 9.69 25.83
C SER A 127 2.34 10.40 26.30
N SER A 128 2.09 11.61 25.80
CA SER A 128 0.77 12.16 25.43
C SER A 128 0.92 13.64 25.02
N VAL A 129 0.10 14.05 24.05
CA VAL A 129 -0.11 15.42 23.52
C VAL A 129 0.64 15.78 22.22
N GLU A 130 -0.08 15.51 21.13
CA GLU A 130 -0.34 16.37 19.96
C GLU A 130 0.76 17.30 19.44
N THR A 131 1.51 16.81 18.45
CA THR A 131 1.65 17.47 17.14
C THR A 131 1.70 16.40 16.06
N GLY A 132 0.63 16.27 15.26
CA GLY A 132 0.55 15.47 14.03
C GLY A 132 0.75 13.95 14.18
N ALA A 133 -0.33 13.21 14.47
CA ALA A 133 -0.42 11.74 14.39
C ALA A 133 0.27 11.19 13.13
N TYR A 134 1.07 10.12 13.12
CA TYR A 134 0.80 8.76 13.59
C TYR A 134 2.11 8.05 13.98
N PHE A 135 2.34 7.82 15.27
CA PHE A 135 3.35 6.86 15.73
C PHE A 135 2.68 5.84 16.63
N ASN A 136 2.26 4.72 16.01
CA ASN A 136 1.74 3.58 16.76
C ASN A 136 2.89 2.89 17.49
N ARG A 137 2.75 2.85 18.82
CA ARG A 137 3.59 2.14 19.77
C ARG A 137 3.55 0.64 19.48
N GLN A 138 4.64 0.07 18.97
CA GLN A 138 4.84 -1.38 18.93
C GLN A 138 6.33 -1.71 18.76
N ASN A 139 7.03 -1.87 19.90
CA ASN A 139 7.94 -2.99 20.20
C ASN A 139 8.83 -2.69 21.43
N ASP A 140 8.22 -2.62 22.62
CA ASP A 140 8.91 -2.98 23.87
C ASP A 140 8.83 -4.51 24.06
N LYS A 141 9.26 -5.27 23.05
CA LYS A 141 9.54 -6.72 23.17
C LYS A 141 10.64 -7.11 22.19
N LYS A 142 11.79 -6.43 22.26
CA LYS A 142 13.03 -7.19 22.16
C LYS A 142 13.30 -7.70 23.56
N GLU A 143 12.84 -8.93 23.81
CA GLU A 143 13.40 -9.75 24.87
C GLU A 143 14.91 -9.54 24.87
N ASN A 144 15.43 -9.17 26.03
CA ASN A 144 16.83 -9.25 26.37
C ASN A 144 17.35 -10.62 25.94
N LYS A 145 17.91 -10.71 24.73
CA LYS A 145 19.02 -11.63 24.49
C LYS A 145 20.16 -11.08 25.30
N GLN A 146 20.16 -11.51 26.55
CA GLN A 146 21.21 -11.46 27.53
C GLN A 146 22.47 -12.07 26.89
N ARG A 147 23.13 -11.31 26.02
CA ARG A 147 24.54 -11.51 25.74
C ARG A 147 25.24 -10.94 26.95
N ASN A 148 25.76 -11.86 27.77
CA ASN A 148 26.84 -11.58 28.70
C ASN A 148 27.91 -10.74 27.99
N SER A 149 27.93 -9.44 28.20
CA SER A 149 29.16 -8.65 28.09
C SER A 149 29.37 -7.98 29.44
N GLN A 150 30.40 -8.42 30.16
CA GLN A 150 30.94 -7.74 31.35
C GLN A 150 31.53 -6.36 31.01
N LYS A 151 31.21 -5.77 29.85
CA LYS A 151 31.78 -4.52 29.37
C LYS A 151 30.98 -3.33 29.87
N THR A 152 31.64 -2.42 30.56
CA THR A 152 31.10 -1.16 31.04
C THR A 152 31.49 -0.04 30.07
N TYR A 153 30.52 0.77 29.66
CA TYR A 153 30.71 1.91 28.77
C TYR A 153 30.21 3.18 29.44
N PHE A 154 31.02 4.23 29.45
CA PHE A 154 30.58 5.57 29.81
C PHE A 154 31.09 6.58 28.79
N CYS A 155 30.23 7.47 28.35
CA CYS A 155 30.56 8.55 27.44
C CYS A 155 29.99 9.84 27.99
N ARG A 156 30.81 10.89 28.03
CA ARG A 156 30.35 12.25 28.28
C ARG A 156 30.80 13.13 27.13
N GLU A 157 29.85 13.86 26.56
CA GLU A 157 30.08 14.79 25.47
C GLU A 157 29.66 16.19 25.91
N LYS A 158 30.54 17.18 25.70
CA LYS A 158 30.20 18.60 25.76
C LYS A 158 30.24 19.14 24.33
N SER A 159 29.20 19.84 23.92
CA SER A 159 29.08 20.41 22.59
C SER A 159 28.76 21.90 22.66
N CYS A 160 29.35 22.68 21.76
CA CYS A 160 29.04 24.07 21.49
C CYS A 160 28.53 24.18 20.05
N THR A 161 27.24 24.46 19.89
CA THR A 161 26.61 24.70 18.58
C THR A 161 26.53 26.19 18.33
N VAL A 162 27.05 26.63 17.19
CA VAL A 162 27.08 28.02 16.73
C VAL A 162 26.24 28.14 15.46
N PRO A 163 24.96 28.55 15.57
CA PRO A 163 24.12 28.89 14.43
C PRO A 163 24.59 30.18 13.75
N VAL A 164 24.46 30.27 12.43
CA VAL A 164 24.97 31.38 11.61
C VAL A 164 23.87 31.99 10.75
N LYS A 165 23.18 31.16 9.95
CA LYS A 165 22.12 31.59 9.02
C LYS A 165 20.95 30.61 9.01
N SER A 166 19.78 31.12 8.63
CA SER A 166 18.56 30.33 8.44
C SER A 166 17.99 30.48 7.03
N PHE A 167 17.18 29.52 6.62
CA PHE A 167 16.39 29.57 5.41
C PHE A 167 14.99 29.02 5.64
N GLU A 168 13.96 29.78 5.27
CA GLU A 168 12.57 29.32 5.35
C GLU A 168 12.20 28.53 4.08
N MET A 169 12.21 27.20 4.18
CA MET A 169 11.88 26.26 3.11
C MET A 169 10.37 26.03 3.07
N THR A 170 9.66 26.65 2.13
CA THR A 170 8.22 26.48 1.96
C THR A 170 7.88 25.64 0.72
N PRO A 171 6.71 24.97 0.66
CA PRO A 171 6.35 24.13 -0.49
C PRO A 171 6.38 24.85 -1.84
N ASP A 172 6.11 26.15 -1.87
CA ASP A 172 6.16 26.99 -3.07
C ASP A 172 7.58 27.23 -3.60
N LYS A 173 8.62 27.10 -2.75
CA LYS A 173 10.03 27.29 -3.13
C LYS A 173 10.71 26.03 -3.64
N VAL A 174 10.00 24.90 -3.67
CA VAL A 174 10.55 23.62 -4.10
C VAL A 174 9.70 22.94 -5.18
N CYS A 175 10.36 22.14 -6.00
CA CYS A 175 9.76 21.16 -6.87
C CYS A 175 10.38 19.78 -6.64
N LEU A 176 9.74 18.75 -7.18
CA LEU A 176 10.30 17.42 -7.22
C LEU A 176 11.40 17.33 -8.29
N THR A 177 12.44 16.52 -8.04
CA THR A 177 13.45 16.24 -9.05
C THR A 177 12.84 15.52 -10.26
N PRO A 178 13.40 15.66 -11.48
CA PRO A 178 12.91 14.95 -12.66
C PRO A 178 12.87 13.42 -12.48
N GLN A 179 13.81 12.87 -11.70
CA GLN A 179 13.86 11.43 -11.39
C GLN A 179 12.69 11.02 -10.49
N ALA A 180 12.39 11.80 -9.46
CA ALA A 180 11.24 11.56 -8.59
C ALA A 180 9.93 11.68 -9.37
N ILE A 181 9.79 12.71 -10.22
CA ILE A 181 8.63 12.90 -11.10
C ILE A 181 8.44 11.69 -12.02
N SER A 182 9.52 11.20 -12.65
CA SER A 182 9.45 10.02 -13.52
C SER A 182 8.93 8.79 -12.79
N ARG A 183 9.43 8.54 -11.56
CA ARG A 183 9.00 7.40 -10.75
C ARG A 183 7.54 7.54 -10.30
N LEU A 184 7.12 8.74 -9.92
CA LEU A 184 5.74 9.06 -9.54
C LEU A 184 4.77 8.96 -10.72
N LYS A 185 5.17 9.40 -11.92
CA LYS A 185 4.39 9.20 -13.15
C LYS A 185 4.19 7.72 -13.47
N ALA A 186 5.18 6.87 -13.20
CA ALA A 186 5.01 5.44 -13.36
C ALA A 186 3.95 4.86 -12.39
N ILE A 187 3.78 5.43 -11.20
CA ILE A 187 2.72 5.06 -10.24
C ILE A 187 1.37 5.63 -10.71
N GLU A 188 1.32 6.89 -11.15
CA GLU A 188 0.13 7.51 -11.74
C GLU A 188 -0.42 6.69 -12.92
N GLU A 189 0.48 6.17 -13.76
CA GLU A 189 0.11 5.27 -14.85
C GLU A 189 -0.57 3.99 -14.33
N LEU A 190 -0.10 3.39 -13.23
CA LEU A 190 -0.73 2.20 -12.64
C LEU A 190 -2.13 2.49 -12.11
N ILE A 191 -2.36 3.69 -11.56
CA ILE A 191 -3.68 4.18 -11.16
C ILE A 191 -4.59 4.29 -12.39
N SER A 192 -4.08 4.84 -13.50
CA SER A 192 -4.82 4.93 -14.76
C SER A 192 -5.15 3.57 -15.36
N LEU A 193 -4.28 2.57 -15.15
CA LEU A 193 -4.44 1.18 -15.59
C LEU A 193 -5.32 0.35 -14.66
N LYS A 194 -5.91 0.96 -13.62
CA LYS A 194 -6.77 0.28 -12.63
C LYS A 194 -6.09 -0.98 -12.08
N SER A 195 -4.82 -0.87 -11.71
CA SER A 195 -4.10 -1.93 -11.00
C SER A 195 -4.72 -2.16 -9.62
N SER A 196 -4.46 -3.31 -8.97
CA SER A 196 -4.90 -3.50 -7.59
C SER A 196 -4.29 -2.44 -6.68
N THR A 197 -5.07 -1.98 -5.71
CA THR A 197 -4.65 -0.98 -4.73
C THR A 197 -3.40 -1.45 -3.99
N GLU A 198 -3.31 -2.72 -3.63
CA GLU A 198 -2.15 -3.29 -2.96
C GLU A 198 -0.89 -3.24 -3.80
N PHE A 199 -1.01 -3.46 -5.12
CA PHE A 199 0.12 -3.37 -6.03
C PHE A 199 0.60 -1.92 -6.16
N ILE A 200 -0.33 -0.97 -6.28
CA ILE A 200 -0.01 0.47 -6.32
C ILE A 200 0.70 0.86 -5.02
N HIS A 201 0.20 0.41 -3.86
CA HIS A 201 0.86 0.65 -2.58
C HIS A 201 2.28 0.07 -2.55
N ALA A 202 2.50 -1.13 -3.09
CA ALA A 202 3.83 -1.72 -3.16
C ALA A 202 4.82 -0.83 -3.97
N GLU A 203 4.35 -0.23 -5.07
CA GLU A 203 5.14 0.72 -5.86
C GLU A 203 5.40 2.04 -5.12
N CYS A 204 4.41 2.58 -4.39
CA CYS A 204 4.60 3.71 -3.48
C CYS A 204 5.68 3.41 -2.43
N LEU A 205 5.66 2.22 -1.82
CA LEU A 205 6.68 1.81 -0.85
C LEU A 205 8.07 1.68 -1.48
N ARG A 206 8.16 1.22 -2.74
CA ARG A 206 9.43 1.21 -3.49
C ARG A 206 9.94 2.64 -3.73
N PHE A 207 9.05 3.57 -4.09
CA PHE A 207 9.37 4.99 -4.18
C PHE A 207 9.91 5.53 -2.85
N PHE A 208 9.26 5.26 -1.71
CA PHE A 208 9.74 5.72 -0.40
C PHE A 208 11.11 5.16 -0.03
N LYS A 209 11.39 3.88 -0.34
CA LYS A 209 12.72 3.30 -0.09
C LYS A 209 13.83 4.01 -0.86
N GLU A 210 13.51 4.55 -2.04
CA GLU A 210 14.47 5.22 -2.91
C GLU A 210 14.60 6.72 -2.58
N PHE A 211 13.48 7.43 -2.49
CA PHE A 211 13.42 8.89 -2.38
C PHE A 211 13.04 9.40 -0.99
N GLY A 212 12.57 8.55 -0.10
CA GLY A 212 12.07 8.92 1.24
C GLY A 212 10.54 9.09 1.26
N SER A 213 9.96 8.93 2.46
CA SER A 213 8.53 9.19 2.69
C SER A 213 8.25 10.61 3.16
N PHE A 214 9.25 11.28 3.74
CA PHE A 214 9.18 12.65 4.22
C PHE A 214 10.27 13.53 3.62
N VAL A 215 10.04 14.84 3.64
CA VAL A 215 11.00 15.87 3.25
C VAL A 215 11.06 16.98 4.28
N ASN A 216 12.13 17.78 4.22
CA ASN A 216 12.34 18.91 5.12
C ASN A 216 11.58 20.14 4.59
N ILE A 217 10.69 20.70 5.40
CA ILE A 217 9.94 21.95 5.14
C ILE A 217 9.95 22.77 6.44
N GLY A 218 9.94 24.10 6.34
CA GLY A 218 10.06 25.03 7.46
C GLY A 218 11.47 25.62 7.57
N THR A 219 11.83 26.09 8.76
CA THR A 219 13.10 26.80 8.97
C THR A 219 14.29 25.83 9.03
N LEU A 220 15.15 25.90 8.01
CA LEU A 220 16.47 25.26 8.00
C LEU A 220 17.48 26.15 8.72
N GLU A 221 18.36 25.55 9.50
CA GLU A 221 19.37 26.27 10.28
C GLU A 221 20.77 25.79 9.93
N PHE A 222 21.68 26.73 9.68
CA PHE A 222 23.04 26.49 9.21
C PHE A 222 24.07 27.03 10.19
N GLY A 223 25.17 26.29 10.34
CA GLY A 223 26.29 26.67 11.19
C GLY A 223 27.21 25.51 11.45
N GLY A 224 27.69 25.37 12.69
CA GLY A 224 28.54 24.25 13.07
C GLY A 224 28.46 23.90 14.55
N THR A 225 28.85 22.67 14.86
CA THR A 225 28.94 22.15 16.23
C THR A 225 30.35 21.64 16.50
N TYR A 226 30.95 22.16 17.56
CA TYR A 226 32.21 21.68 18.12
C TYR A 226 31.94 20.79 19.32
N LYS A 227 32.54 19.61 19.38
CA LYS A 227 32.27 18.61 20.41
C LYS A 227 33.56 18.12 21.05
N TRP A 228 33.58 18.11 22.38
CA TRP A 228 34.58 17.43 23.19
C TRP A 228 33.94 16.19 23.79
N LYS A 229 34.59 15.05 23.65
CA LYS A 229 34.07 13.76 24.11
C LYS A 229 35.11 13.04 24.96
N ALA A 230 34.67 12.51 26.09
CA ALA A 230 35.43 11.60 26.94
C ALA A 230 34.69 10.26 27.02
N THR A 231 35.37 9.16 26.70
CA THR A 231 34.81 7.81 26.78
C THR A 231 35.64 6.94 27.73
N TYR A 232 34.98 6.14 28.53
CA TYR A 232 35.56 5.10 29.37
C TYR A 232 34.97 3.75 28.98
N GLU A 233 35.84 2.79 28.71
CA GLU A 233 35.46 1.41 28.40
C GLU A 233 36.24 0.46 29.31
N SER A 234 35.58 -0.50 29.93
CA SER A 234 36.23 -1.51 30.77
C SER A 234 35.58 -2.87 30.59
N GLU A 235 36.35 -3.95 30.69
CA GLU A 235 35.84 -5.32 30.73
C GLU A 235 35.36 -5.75 32.13
N LEU A 236 35.45 -4.85 33.11
CA LEU A 236 34.99 -5.06 34.47
C LEU A 236 33.81 -4.12 34.79
N LYS A 237 33.00 -4.49 35.77
CA LYS A 237 31.99 -3.59 36.33
C LYS A 237 32.70 -2.46 37.08
N SER A 238 32.43 -1.22 36.71
CA SER A 238 32.89 -0.03 37.43
C SER A 238 31.77 0.58 38.26
N ASP A 239 32.13 1.33 39.30
CA ASP A 239 31.15 2.15 40.03
C ASP A 239 30.71 3.30 39.13
N GLU A 240 29.44 3.30 38.76
CA GLU A 240 28.84 4.28 37.85
C GLU A 240 29.04 5.72 38.34
N LYS A 241 28.90 5.96 39.64
CA LYS A 241 29.00 7.31 40.20
C LYS A 241 30.44 7.80 40.14
N ILE A 242 31.38 6.98 40.60
CA ILE A 242 32.82 7.33 40.62
C ILE A 242 33.34 7.52 39.19
N THR A 243 32.98 6.61 38.28
CA THR A 243 33.40 6.68 36.87
C THR A 243 32.83 7.93 36.19
N SER A 244 31.57 8.25 36.46
CA SER A 244 30.88 9.42 35.90
C SER A 244 31.48 10.73 36.41
N GLU A 245 31.75 10.84 37.72
CA GLU A 245 32.39 12.01 38.33
C GLU A 245 33.80 12.24 37.74
N ALA A 246 34.63 11.20 37.71
CA ALA A 246 35.98 11.23 37.15
C ALA A 246 36.00 11.66 35.67
N LEU A 247 35.10 11.10 34.86
CA LEU A 247 34.94 11.50 33.45
C LEU A 247 34.56 12.97 33.28
N THR A 248 33.75 13.54 34.18
CA THR A 248 33.47 14.99 34.12
C THR A 248 34.68 15.84 34.45
N THR A 249 35.49 15.46 35.44
CA THR A 249 36.71 16.20 35.77
C THR A 249 37.66 16.20 34.58
N ILE A 250 37.87 15.03 33.97
CA ILE A 250 38.72 14.88 32.79
C ILE A 250 38.19 15.68 31.60
N LEU A 251 36.89 15.57 31.29
CA LEU A 251 36.29 16.32 30.19
C LEU A 251 36.36 17.83 30.43
N THR A 252 36.17 18.29 31.66
CA THR A 252 36.25 19.72 32.00
C THR A 252 37.67 20.24 31.81
N GLY A 253 38.68 19.51 32.27
CA GLY A 253 40.09 19.82 32.02
C GLY A 253 40.41 19.88 30.53
N TYR A 254 39.94 18.89 29.76
CA TYR A 254 40.14 18.83 28.31
C TYR A 254 39.47 20.00 27.56
N VAL A 255 38.25 20.36 27.94
CA VAL A 255 37.54 21.53 27.38
C VAL A 255 38.29 22.81 27.69
N ASN A 256 38.72 23.01 28.94
CA ASN A 256 39.45 24.21 29.34
C ASN A 256 40.77 24.34 28.58
N ALA A 257 41.50 23.24 28.39
CA ALA A 257 42.72 23.22 27.59
C ALA A 257 42.43 23.50 26.10
N GLY A 258 41.40 22.89 25.52
CA GLY A 258 40.99 23.12 24.12
C GLY A 258 40.40 24.52 23.86
N MET A 259 39.91 25.20 24.90
CA MET A 259 39.51 26.61 24.87
C MET A 259 40.67 27.56 25.22
N SER A 260 41.80 27.05 25.71
CA SER A 260 42.96 27.88 26.01
C SER A 260 43.73 28.22 24.73
N PHE A 261 44.19 29.47 24.62
CA PHE A 261 44.90 29.97 23.44
C PHE A 261 46.32 29.34 23.35
N GLY A 262 46.71 28.91 22.14
CA GLY A 262 48.08 28.42 21.86
C GLY A 262 48.32 26.91 22.04
N GLN A 263 47.38 26.15 22.61
CA GLN A 263 47.48 24.68 22.66
C GLN A 263 46.67 24.02 21.54
N LYS A 264 47.30 23.09 20.81
CA LYS A 264 46.59 22.14 19.94
C LYS A 264 45.91 21.12 20.85
N SER A 265 44.60 20.89 20.71
CA SER A 265 43.98 19.73 21.35
C SER A 265 44.57 18.49 20.71
N ALA A 266 45.56 17.87 21.37
CA ALA A 266 46.26 16.74 20.81
C ALA A 266 45.29 15.56 20.69
N GLY A 267 45.05 15.09 19.46
CA GLY A 267 44.24 13.91 19.20
C GLY A 267 44.91 12.64 19.71
N VAL A 268 44.10 11.67 20.14
CA VAL A 268 44.30 10.24 20.51
C VAL A 268 45.59 9.83 21.26
N ALA A 269 46.77 10.36 20.95
CA ALA A 269 48.08 10.02 21.53
C ALA A 269 48.49 10.84 22.76
N ALA A 270 47.72 11.85 23.19
CA ALA A 270 48.05 12.70 24.34
C ALA A 270 47.14 12.50 25.56
N SER A 271 46.64 11.27 25.77
CA SER A 271 45.86 10.92 26.97
C SER A 271 46.64 11.11 28.29
N GLY A 272 47.97 11.24 28.22
CA GLY A 272 48.84 11.48 29.36
C GLY A 272 48.75 12.88 29.98
N ASP A 273 48.81 13.96 29.21
CA ASP A 273 49.13 15.28 29.78
C ASP A 273 47.91 16.13 30.16
N PHE A 274 46.73 15.82 29.62
CA PHE A 274 45.49 16.60 29.87
C PHE A 274 44.60 16.03 30.98
N MET A 275 44.91 14.84 31.49
CA MET A 275 44.16 14.27 32.60
C MET A 275 44.70 14.82 33.94
N SER A 276 43.84 15.46 34.73
CA SER A 276 44.14 15.82 36.12
C SER A 276 44.65 14.58 36.88
N GLU A 277 45.68 14.73 37.71
CA GLU A 277 46.21 13.59 38.50
C GLU A 277 45.10 12.89 39.32
N GLU A 278 44.15 13.67 39.84
CA GLU A 278 42.97 13.18 40.59
C GLU A 278 42.06 12.28 39.72
N GLY A 279 41.77 12.70 38.49
CA GLY A 279 40.99 11.90 37.53
C GLY A 279 41.73 10.64 37.04
N LYS A 280 43.06 10.69 36.89
CA LYS A 280 43.89 9.51 36.60
C LYS A 280 43.85 8.52 37.76
N LEU A 281 44.02 9.00 38.98
CA LEU A 281 44.00 8.18 40.20
C LEU A 281 42.64 7.51 40.45
N GLN A 282 41.54 8.11 40.01
CA GLN A 282 40.19 7.55 40.14
C GLN A 282 39.87 6.46 39.09
N LEU A 283 40.39 6.59 37.86
CA LEU A 283 40.12 5.62 36.78
C LEU A 283 41.18 4.51 36.68
N ASN A 284 42.44 4.76 37.05
CA ASN A 284 43.53 3.78 37.00
C ASN A 284 43.47 2.69 38.09
N GLN A 285 42.42 2.66 38.93
CA GLN A 285 42.22 1.61 39.94
C GLN A 285 41.66 0.30 39.37
N GLN A 286 41.31 0.26 38.08
CA GLN A 286 40.79 -0.94 37.41
C GLN A 286 41.71 -1.36 36.25
N ASP A 287 42.45 -2.45 36.44
CA ASP A 287 43.21 -3.12 35.38
C ASP A 287 42.24 -3.51 34.24
N ASN A 288 42.62 -3.20 32.98
CA ASN A 288 41.84 -3.33 31.74
C ASN A 288 40.74 -2.28 31.48
N SER A 289 40.92 -1.04 31.95
CA SER A 289 40.11 0.11 31.53
C SER A 289 40.81 1.00 30.50
N HIS A 290 40.06 1.58 29.57
CA HIS A 290 40.55 2.50 28.53
C HIS A 290 39.75 3.80 28.55
N THR A 291 40.45 4.93 28.75
CA THR A 291 39.86 6.27 28.67
C THR A 291 40.35 7.00 27.41
N THR A 292 39.43 7.52 26.61
CA THR A 292 39.74 8.24 25.36
C THR A 292 39.17 9.65 25.38
N LEU A 293 39.98 10.62 24.95
CA LEU A 293 39.53 11.99 24.68
C LEU A 293 39.53 12.24 23.18
N GLN A 294 38.44 12.82 22.69
CA GLN A 294 38.26 13.09 21.27
C GLN A 294 37.59 14.45 21.07
N THR A 295 37.97 15.11 19.99
CA THR A 295 37.29 16.30 19.47
C THR A 295 36.61 15.92 18.15
N ASN A 296 35.32 16.21 18.05
CA ASN A 296 34.53 16.02 16.84
C ASN A 296 33.96 17.36 16.37
N LYS A 297 33.91 17.57 15.07
CA LYS A 297 33.44 18.81 14.43
C LYS A 297 32.40 18.48 13.37
N VAL A 298 31.28 19.19 13.40
CA VAL A 298 30.25 19.17 12.36
C VAL A 298 30.16 20.59 11.80
N GLY A 299 30.54 20.77 10.53
CA GLY A 299 30.74 22.10 9.97
C GLY A 299 31.96 22.84 10.56
N GLY A 300 32.22 24.02 10.03
CA GLY A 300 33.46 24.77 10.28
C GLY A 300 34.69 24.11 9.62
N PRO A 301 35.88 24.71 9.79
CA PRO A 301 37.13 24.16 9.26
C PRO A 301 37.53 22.86 9.97
N THR A 302 37.62 21.76 9.22
CA THR A 302 37.93 20.44 9.77
C THR A 302 39.40 20.27 10.16
N GLU A 303 40.29 21.04 9.54
CA GLU A 303 41.74 21.04 9.75
C GLU A 303 42.18 21.71 11.06
N VAL A 304 41.27 22.42 11.74
CA VAL A 304 41.59 23.21 12.94
C VAL A 304 41.13 22.50 14.21
N GLU A 305 42.04 22.38 15.17
CA GLU A 305 41.82 21.76 16.49
C GLU A 305 41.59 22.79 17.61
N ASN A 306 41.82 24.08 17.37
CA ASN A 306 41.52 25.11 18.37
C ASN A 306 40.09 25.63 18.18
N PHE A 307 39.32 25.69 19.26
CA PHE A 307 37.92 26.11 19.21
C PHE A 307 37.72 27.55 18.68
N HIS A 308 38.55 28.51 19.09
CA HIS A 308 38.41 29.91 18.69
C HIS A 308 38.70 30.11 17.20
N ILE A 309 39.74 29.44 16.70
CA ILE A 309 40.11 29.47 15.28
C ILE A 309 39.04 28.75 14.45
N TRP A 310 38.53 27.61 14.94
CA TRP A 310 37.42 26.91 14.29
C TRP A 310 36.19 27.81 14.18
N ARG A 311 35.80 28.48 15.28
CA ARG A 311 34.65 29.39 15.32
C ARG A 311 34.82 30.56 14.36
N TYR A 312 36.01 31.15 14.31
CA TYR A 312 36.30 32.22 13.38
C TYR A 312 36.16 31.77 11.91
N GLY A 313 36.71 30.60 11.57
CA GLY A 313 36.57 30.02 10.23
C GLY A 313 35.12 29.73 9.86
N LEU A 314 34.32 29.21 10.81
CA LEU A 314 32.89 28.97 10.63
C LEU A 314 32.12 30.27 10.29
N LEU A 315 32.41 31.36 11.00
CA LEU A 315 31.73 32.64 10.79
C LEU A 315 32.18 33.35 9.51
N SER A 316 33.40 33.06 9.02
CA SER A 316 34.00 33.74 7.88
C SER A 316 33.64 33.09 6.53
N PHE A 317 33.46 31.77 6.49
CA PHE A 317 33.32 31.02 5.22
C PHE A 317 32.05 30.16 5.19
N ASN A 318 31.08 30.56 4.38
CA ASN A 318 29.80 29.85 4.27
C ASN A 318 29.90 28.45 3.64
N SER A 319 30.98 28.17 2.93
CA SER A 319 31.35 26.84 2.43
C SER A 319 31.66 25.84 3.54
N THR A 320 31.88 26.30 4.78
CA THR A 320 32.09 25.43 5.95
C THR A 320 30.81 25.13 6.69
N TRP A 321 29.69 25.76 6.33
CA TRP A 321 28.46 25.58 7.06
C TRP A 321 27.90 24.16 6.87
N SER A 322 27.37 23.64 7.97
CA SER A 322 26.60 22.40 8.02
C SER A 322 25.15 22.72 8.34
N LEU A 323 24.24 21.83 7.92
CA LEU A 323 22.83 21.87 8.29
C LEU A 323 22.68 21.39 9.74
N LEU A 324 22.35 22.31 10.65
CA LEU A 324 22.14 22.07 12.08
C LEU A 324 20.73 21.59 12.37
N ASP A 325 19.75 22.18 11.70
CA ASP A 325 18.33 21.85 11.84
C ASP A 325 17.61 21.86 10.50
N ARG A 326 16.55 21.06 10.41
CA ARG A 326 15.85 20.76 9.17
C ARG A 326 14.39 21.21 9.17
N GLY A 327 13.96 21.92 10.21
CA GLY A 327 12.58 22.33 10.34
C GLY A 327 11.66 21.14 10.62
N ASP A 328 10.49 21.15 10.00
CA ASP A 328 9.46 20.13 10.12
C ASP A 328 9.55 19.08 9.01
N LEU A 329 9.02 17.90 9.30
CA LEU A 329 8.87 16.83 8.32
C LEU A 329 7.47 16.86 7.72
N VAL A 330 7.42 16.98 6.40
CA VAL A 330 6.18 16.92 5.63
C VAL A 330 6.19 15.66 4.77
N GLY A 331 5.03 15.00 4.68
CA GLY A 331 4.89 13.82 3.84
C GLY A 331 5.07 14.18 2.37
N ILE A 332 5.76 13.33 1.61
CA ILE A 332 5.99 13.61 0.18
C ILE A 332 4.66 13.71 -0.61
N TRP A 333 3.60 13.06 -0.13
CA TRP A 333 2.25 13.17 -0.69
C TRP A 333 1.66 14.58 -0.60
N ASP A 334 2.02 15.37 0.42
CA ASP A 334 1.58 16.76 0.54
C ASP A 334 2.28 17.63 -0.51
N ILE A 335 3.57 17.40 -0.76
CA ILE A 335 4.30 18.06 -1.85
C ILE A 335 3.69 17.69 -3.19
N VAL A 336 3.47 16.41 -3.46
CA VAL A 336 2.83 15.93 -4.71
C VAL A 336 1.46 16.57 -4.93
N CYS A 337 0.66 16.72 -3.87
CA CYS A 337 -0.65 17.36 -3.94
C CYS A 337 -0.57 18.79 -4.49
N THR A 338 0.48 19.54 -4.12
CA THR A 338 0.71 20.93 -4.57
C THR A 338 1.23 21.05 -6.01
N GLN A 339 1.80 19.99 -6.60
CA GLN A 339 2.35 20.00 -7.97
C GLN A 339 1.27 19.68 -9.01
N THR A 340 0.33 20.60 -9.22
CA THR A 340 -0.82 20.38 -10.11
C THR A 340 -0.49 20.33 -11.61
N THR A 341 0.69 20.78 -12.03
CA THR A 341 1.11 20.81 -13.43
C THR A 341 1.87 19.56 -13.88
N ASP A 342 2.48 18.83 -12.95
CA ASP A 342 3.36 17.70 -13.29
C ASP A 342 2.59 16.38 -13.49
N PHE A 343 1.39 16.29 -12.93
CA PHE A 343 0.57 15.09 -12.86
C PHE A 343 -0.83 15.36 -13.42
N ALA A 344 -1.41 14.38 -14.12
CA ALA A 344 -2.78 14.48 -14.61
C ALA A 344 -3.81 14.46 -13.46
N ASN A 345 -3.49 13.76 -12.37
CA ASN A 345 -4.30 13.72 -11.16
C ASN A 345 -3.42 13.63 -9.89
N SER A 346 -2.90 14.79 -9.47
CA SER A 346 -2.06 14.91 -8.26
C SER A 346 -2.77 14.45 -6.99
N GLY A 347 -4.08 14.68 -6.87
CA GLY A 347 -4.89 14.32 -5.71
C GLY A 347 -4.99 12.81 -5.50
N SER A 348 -5.32 12.05 -6.54
CA SER A 348 -5.36 10.59 -6.46
C SER A 348 -3.98 9.99 -6.17
N LEU A 349 -2.92 10.51 -6.79
CA LEU A 349 -1.57 10.06 -6.53
C LEU A 349 -1.13 10.34 -5.08
N SER A 350 -1.42 11.54 -4.56
CA SER A 350 -1.18 11.92 -3.17
C SER A 350 -1.92 11.00 -2.19
N CYS A 351 -3.20 10.71 -2.43
CA CYS A 351 -3.99 9.79 -1.62
C CYS A 351 -3.36 8.38 -1.57
N MET A 352 -2.98 7.83 -2.73
CA MET A 352 -2.33 6.51 -2.82
C MET A 352 -0.97 6.45 -2.11
N LEU A 353 -0.18 7.53 -2.13
CA LEU A 353 1.08 7.60 -1.37
C LEU A 353 0.81 7.59 0.14
N ASN A 354 -0.12 8.41 0.60
CA ASN A 354 -0.48 8.46 2.03
C ASN A 354 -1.07 7.12 2.50
N GLU A 355 -1.99 6.53 1.75
CA GLU A 355 -2.58 5.22 2.06
C GLU A 355 -1.53 4.11 2.09
N ALA A 356 -0.57 4.10 1.16
CA ALA A 356 0.53 3.15 1.16
C ALA A 356 1.42 3.30 2.40
N TRP A 357 1.66 4.53 2.83
CA TRP A 357 2.43 4.81 4.04
C TRP A 357 1.71 4.31 5.30
N VAL A 358 0.41 4.60 5.44
CA VAL A 358 -0.42 4.17 6.57
C VAL A 358 -0.53 2.64 6.63
N ASN A 359 -0.75 1.98 5.49
CA ASN A 359 -0.97 0.53 5.39
C ASN A 359 0.34 -0.26 5.14
N LYS A 360 1.51 0.35 5.34
CA LYS A 360 2.82 -0.22 5.00
C LYS A 360 3.04 -1.65 5.53
N LYS A 361 2.57 -1.95 6.75
CA LYS A 361 2.78 -3.26 7.39
C LYS A 361 2.09 -4.40 6.62
N ASP A 362 0.89 -4.14 6.12
CA ASP A 362 0.05 -5.16 5.45
C ASP A 362 0.54 -5.47 4.03
N ILE A 363 1.30 -4.54 3.43
CA ILE A 363 1.82 -4.66 2.06
C ILE A 363 3.18 -5.35 2.01
N LEU A 364 4.05 -5.16 3.02
CA LEU A 364 5.44 -5.63 2.99
C LEU A 364 5.61 -7.16 2.92
N ASN A 365 4.57 -7.94 3.26
CA ASN A 365 4.59 -9.40 3.25
C ASN A 365 3.97 -10.03 2.00
N LYS A 366 3.50 -9.23 1.03
CA LYS A 366 2.84 -9.72 -0.19
C LYS A 366 3.84 -9.84 -1.34
N ASP A 367 3.71 -10.91 -2.13
CA ASP A 367 4.44 -11.08 -3.39
C ASP A 367 3.60 -10.52 -4.54
N PHE A 368 4.23 -9.68 -5.37
CA PHE A 368 3.60 -8.93 -6.46
C PHE A 368 4.24 -9.21 -7.82
N ARG A 369 4.96 -10.33 -7.97
CA ARG A 369 5.64 -10.67 -9.24
C ARG A 369 4.67 -10.82 -10.40
N GLN A 370 3.51 -11.47 -10.18
CA GLN A 370 2.52 -11.72 -11.22
C GLN A 370 1.87 -10.42 -11.68
N GLU A 371 1.49 -9.56 -10.74
CA GLU A 371 0.95 -8.23 -11.00
C GLU A 371 1.96 -7.39 -11.76
N ASN A 372 3.24 -7.42 -11.39
CA ASN A 372 4.28 -6.67 -12.07
C ASN A 372 4.46 -7.11 -13.54
N ASP A 373 4.51 -8.43 -13.79
CA ASP A 373 4.55 -8.97 -15.16
C ASP A 373 3.31 -8.55 -15.97
N LEU A 374 2.14 -8.65 -15.35
CA LEU A 374 0.87 -8.24 -15.93
C LEU A 374 0.84 -6.74 -16.29
N GLN A 375 1.34 -5.87 -15.42
CA GLN A 375 1.42 -4.44 -15.68
C GLN A 375 2.38 -4.12 -16.84
N ASN A 376 3.51 -4.83 -16.93
CA ASN A 376 4.43 -4.65 -18.06
C ASN A 376 3.78 -5.06 -19.39
N LYS A 377 3.05 -6.18 -19.41
CA LYS A 377 2.26 -6.61 -20.59
C LYS A 377 1.19 -5.58 -20.96
N LEU A 378 0.49 -5.03 -19.97
CA LEU A 378 -0.53 -3.99 -20.18
C LEU A 378 0.07 -2.75 -20.83
N LYS A 379 1.19 -2.23 -20.31
CA LYS A 379 1.86 -1.05 -20.89
C LYS A 379 2.22 -1.27 -22.36
N PHE A 380 2.79 -2.43 -22.68
CA PHE A 380 3.13 -2.77 -24.07
C PHE A 380 1.90 -2.80 -24.98
N ILE A 381 0.80 -3.45 -24.55
CA ILE A 381 -0.43 -3.50 -25.33
C ILE A 381 -1.07 -2.11 -25.48
N MET A 382 -1.08 -1.29 -24.42
CA MET A 382 -1.61 0.08 -24.50
C MET A 382 -0.86 0.93 -25.52
N GLN A 383 0.46 0.75 -25.62
CA GLN A 383 1.28 1.40 -26.64
C GLN A 383 0.92 0.89 -28.05
N GLU A 384 0.81 -0.43 -28.26
CA GLU A 384 0.39 -1.01 -29.55
C GLU A 384 -1.00 -0.50 -29.98
N LEU A 385 -1.96 -0.42 -29.04
CA LEU A 385 -3.31 0.10 -29.30
C LEU A 385 -3.29 1.58 -29.72
N LYS A 386 -2.46 2.39 -29.06
CA LYS A 386 -2.31 3.82 -29.35
C LYS A 386 -1.70 4.02 -30.73
N GLU A 387 -0.61 3.33 -31.03
CA GLU A 387 0.06 3.38 -32.33
C GLU A 387 -0.86 2.91 -33.46
N TRP A 388 -1.62 1.83 -33.26
CA TRP A 388 -2.58 1.36 -34.25
C TRP A 388 -3.68 2.40 -34.51
N SER A 389 -4.21 3.02 -33.44
CA SER A 389 -5.31 3.99 -33.53
C SER A 389 -4.91 5.29 -34.23
N GLN A 390 -3.64 5.66 -34.19
CA GLN A 390 -3.10 6.88 -34.81
C GLN A 390 -2.80 6.74 -36.30
N LYS A 391 -2.74 5.51 -36.85
CA LYS A 391 -2.49 5.31 -38.28
C LYS A 391 -3.68 5.81 -39.12
N GLU A 392 -3.36 6.53 -40.19
CA GLU A 392 -4.36 6.99 -41.16
C GLU A 392 -4.85 5.84 -42.03
N GLU A 393 -3.94 4.96 -42.46
CA GLU A 393 -4.26 3.77 -43.24
C GLU A 393 -4.82 2.63 -42.38
N PRO A 394 -5.83 1.89 -42.88
CA PRO A 394 -6.41 0.75 -42.17
C PRO A 394 -5.44 -0.43 -42.11
N ASN A 395 -4.80 -0.63 -40.95
CA ASN A 395 -3.90 -1.76 -40.70
C ASN A 395 -4.69 -3.00 -40.20
N ILE A 396 -5.46 -3.60 -41.10
CA ILE A 396 -6.38 -4.71 -40.80
C ILE A 396 -5.65 -5.94 -40.27
N ALA A 397 -4.48 -6.27 -40.85
CA ALA A 397 -3.72 -7.48 -40.51
C ALA A 397 -3.30 -7.54 -39.03
N ASN A 398 -2.98 -6.38 -38.44
CA ASN A 398 -2.55 -6.32 -37.04
C ASN A 398 -3.70 -6.13 -36.05
N CYS A 399 -4.92 -5.84 -36.51
CA CYS A 399 -6.07 -5.61 -35.64
C CYS A 399 -6.40 -6.84 -34.79
N TYR A 400 -6.54 -8.01 -35.42
CA TYR A 400 -6.90 -9.24 -34.73
C TYR A 400 -5.84 -9.72 -33.72
N PRO A 401 -4.53 -9.76 -34.04
CA PRO A 401 -3.49 -10.08 -33.06
C PRO A 401 -3.48 -9.15 -31.83
N ILE A 402 -3.71 -7.83 -32.02
CA ILE A 402 -3.77 -6.87 -30.91
C ILE A 402 -4.99 -7.17 -30.02
N LEU A 403 -6.15 -7.46 -30.62
CA LEU A 403 -7.35 -7.87 -29.87
C LEU A 403 -7.11 -9.18 -29.10
N GLN A 404 -6.40 -10.15 -29.69
CA GLN A 404 -6.03 -11.39 -29.00
C GLN A 404 -5.18 -11.12 -27.75
N LYS A 405 -4.12 -10.33 -27.90
CA LYS A 405 -3.28 -9.93 -26.76
C LYS A 405 -4.09 -9.23 -25.68
N LEU A 406 -4.96 -8.29 -26.06
CA LEU A 406 -5.82 -7.56 -25.12
C LEU A 406 -6.78 -8.51 -24.39
N ASN A 407 -7.39 -9.47 -25.10
CA ASN A 407 -8.24 -10.48 -24.48
C ASN A 407 -7.47 -11.34 -23.49
N THR A 408 -6.29 -11.84 -23.89
CA THR A 408 -5.43 -12.65 -23.01
C THR A 408 -5.07 -11.89 -21.73
N VAL A 409 -4.68 -10.62 -21.84
CA VAL A 409 -4.32 -9.80 -20.68
C VAL A 409 -5.53 -9.49 -19.80
N LYS A 410 -6.71 -9.24 -20.38
CA LYS A 410 -7.95 -9.13 -19.59
C LYS A 410 -8.21 -10.40 -18.78
N GLN A 411 -8.10 -11.58 -19.39
CA GLN A 411 -8.32 -12.85 -18.67
C GLN A 411 -7.30 -13.03 -17.53
N GLN A 412 -6.01 -12.76 -17.80
CA GLN A 412 -4.96 -12.78 -16.77
C GLN A 412 -5.25 -11.80 -15.64
N ARG A 413 -5.81 -10.61 -15.92
CA ARG A 413 -6.22 -9.66 -14.88
C ARG A 413 -7.32 -10.21 -13.98
N LEU A 414 -8.36 -10.83 -14.56
CA LEU A 414 -9.43 -11.45 -13.77
C LEU A 414 -8.87 -12.50 -12.81
N GLU A 415 -7.94 -13.33 -13.27
CA GLU A 415 -7.29 -14.38 -12.48
C GLU A 415 -6.36 -13.81 -11.40
N VAL A 416 -5.38 -12.98 -11.78
CA VAL A 416 -4.34 -12.46 -10.86
C VAL A 416 -4.95 -11.54 -9.80
N LEU A 417 -5.88 -10.67 -10.21
CA LEU A 417 -6.52 -9.71 -9.30
C LEU A 417 -7.76 -10.30 -8.60
N LYS A 418 -8.13 -11.55 -8.91
CA LYS A 418 -9.31 -12.25 -8.38
C LYS A 418 -10.60 -11.44 -8.51
N LEU A 419 -10.79 -10.82 -9.68
CA LEU A 419 -11.94 -9.99 -9.97
C LEU A 419 -13.06 -10.83 -10.58
N GLU A 420 -14.28 -10.68 -10.08
CA GLU A 420 -15.47 -11.26 -10.74
C GLU A 420 -15.77 -10.56 -12.09
N ARG A 421 -15.41 -9.27 -12.18
CA ARG A 421 -15.58 -8.45 -13.38
C ARG A 421 -14.49 -7.39 -13.47
N ASP A 422 -13.95 -7.19 -14.66
CA ASP A 422 -12.96 -6.14 -14.94
C ASP A 422 -13.55 -5.07 -15.85
N SER A 423 -13.76 -3.87 -15.31
CA SER A 423 -14.28 -2.70 -16.04
C SER A 423 -13.18 -1.90 -16.75
N PHE A 424 -11.90 -2.29 -16.63
CA PHE A 424 -10.77 -1.59 -17.25
C PHE A 424 -10.96 -1.39 -18.75
N VAL A 425 -11.39 -2.42 -19.47
CA VAL A 425 -11.63 -2.38 -20.92
C VAL A 425 -12.69 -1.35 -21.30
N ILE A 426 -13.73 -1.23 -20.47
CA ILE A 426 -14.87 -0.35 -20.72
C ILE A 426 -14.52 1.09 -20.35
N THR A 427 -13.66 1.31 -19.36
CA THR A 427 -13.36 2.65 -18.83
C THR A 427 -12.14 3.31 -19.49
N ASN A 428 -11.20 2.53 -20.03
CA ASN A 428 -9.95 3.06 -20.59
C ASN A 428 -10.15 3.76 -21.96
N GLU A 429 -9.73 5.02 -22.06
CA GLU A 429 -9.92 5.84 -23.27
C GLU A 429 -9.11 5.36 -24.48
N THR A 430 -7.91 4.79 -24.28
CA THR A 430 -7.10 4.23 -25.37
C THR A 430 -7.82 3.05 -26.01
N ILE A 431 -8.38 2.15 -25.19
CA ILE A 431 -9.16 1.00 -25.66
C ILE A 431 -10.44 1.46 -26.37
N LYS A 432 -11.18 2.41 -25.78
CA LYS A 432 -12.38 2.98 -26.42
C LYS A 432 -12.08 3.58 -27.79
N THR A 433 -10.99 4.34 -27.89
CA THR A 433 -10.56 4.99 -29.14
C THR A 433 -10.22 3.94 -30.19
N PHE A 434 -9.46 2.89 -29.80
CA PHE A 434 -9.15 1.76 -30.66
C PHE A 434 -10.41 1.06 -31.18
N PHE A 435 -11.36 0.74 -30.31
CA PHE A 435 -12.62 0.12 -30.72
C PHE A 435 -13.46 1.00 -31.65
N LYS A 436 -13.54 2.31 -31.38
CA LYS A 436 -14.21 3.27 -32.28
C LYS A 436 -13.56 3.26 -33.67
N ARG A 437 -12.23 3.26 -33.72
CA ARG A 437 -11.45 3.26 -34.96
C ARG A 437 -11.68 1.99 -35.78
N ILE A 438 -11.72 0.82 -35.14
CA ILE A 438 -12.09 -0.45 -35.79
C ILE A 438 -13.46 -0.33 -36.47
N VAL A 439 -14.47 0.19 -35.75
CA VAL A 439 -15.83 0.31 -36.29
C VAL A 439 -15.90 1.31 -37.45
N GLN A 440 -15.14 2.40 -37.39
CA GLN A 440 -15.03 3.36 -38.50
C GLN A 440 -14.43 2.72 -39.75
N GLN A 441 -13.44 1.85 -39.58
CA GLN A 441 -12.74 1.15 -40.65
C GLN A 441 -13.43 -0.16 -41.07
N LYS A 442 -14.61 -0.49 -40.52
CA LYS A 442 -15.29 -1.80 -40.75
C LYS A 442 -15.47 -2.17 -42.22
N LYS A 443 -15.57 -1.18 -43.12
CA LYS A 443 -15.71 -1.38 -44.58
C LYS A 443 -14.44 -1.88 -45.26
N CYS A 444 -13.29 -1.74 -44.61
CA CYS A 444 -12.01 -2.18 -45.13
C CYS A 444 -11.75 -3.67 -44.85
N PHE A 445 -12.52 -4.29 -43.96
CA PHE A 445 -12.41 -5.70 -43.59
C PHE A 445 -13.26 -6.56 -44.53
N ASP A 446 -12.75 -7.74 -44.90
CA ASP A 446 -13.58 -8.78 -45.51
C ASP A 446 -14.58 -9.37 -44.47
N GLU A 447 -15.60 -10.07 -44.96
CA GLU A 447 -16.67 -10.61 -44.11
C GLU A 447 -16.15 -11.58 -43.03
N THR A 448 -15.16 -12.41 -43.35
CA THR A 448 -14.58 -13.36 -42.39
C THR A 448 -13.86 -12.62 -41.28
N THR A 449 -13.05 -11.62 -41.63
CA THR A 449 -12.33 -10.80 -40.66
C THR A 449 -13.28 -9.97 -39.80
N VAL A 450 -14.37 -9.44 -40.36
CA VAL A 450 -15.42 -8.76 -39.58
C VAL A 450 -15.98 -9.69 -38.51
N GLN A 451 -16.32 -10.94 -38.85
CA GLN A 451 -16.87 -11.88 -37.88
C GLN A 451 -15.85 -12.26 -36.80
N LEU A 452 -14.59 -12.46 -37.16
CA LEU A 452 -13.51 -12.75 -36.19
C LEU A 452 -13.28 -11.59 -35.22
N VAL A 453 -13.23 -10.35 -35.73
CA VAL A 453 -13.06 -9.13 -34.93
C VAL A 453 -14.27 -8.94 -34.01
N LYS A 454 -15.50 -9.09 -34.52
CA LYS A 454 -16.72 -9.03 -33.69
C LYS A 454 -16.69 -10.09 -32.60
N HIS A 455 -16.31 -11.33 -32.92
CA HIS A 455 -16.24 -12.43 -31.96
C HIS A 455 -15.29 -12.09 -30.81
N ILE A 456 -14.06 -11.67 -31.10
CA ILE A 456 -13.08 -11.40 -30.05
C ILE A 456 -13.40 -10.13 -29.26
N MET A 457 -13.95 -9.08 -29.89
CA MET A 457 -14.39 -7.89 -29.18
C MET A 457 -15.54 -8.20 -28.20
N ARG A 458 -16.45 -9.13 -28.55
CA ARG A 458 -17.47 -9.63 -27.63
C ARG A 458 -16.84 -10.34 -26.42
N GLN A 459 -15.81 -11.17 -26.62
CA GLN A 459 -15.08 -11.82 -25.52
C GLN A 459 -14.39 -10.80 -24.61
N ILE A 460 -13.72 -9.82 -25.20
CA ILE A 460 -13.04 -8.74 -24.47
C ILE A 460 -14.04 -7.89 -23.68
N LEU A 461 -15.28 -7.74 -24.16
CA LEU A 461 -16.30 -6.98 -23.46
C LEU A 461 -17.19 -7.81 -22.53
N ASN A 462 -17.05 -9.14 -22.49
CA ASN A 462 -17.89 -10.02 -21.67
C ASN A 462 -17.65 -9.84 -20.14
N PRO A 463 -18.69 -9.68 -19.28
CA PRO A 463 -20.11 -9.53 -19.61
C PRO A 463 -20.38 -8.21 -20.33
N PHE A 464 -20.93 -8.30 -21.54
CA PHE A 464 -21.18 -7.14 -22.38
C PHE A 464 -22.33 -6.32 -21.80
N CYS A 465 -22.04 -5.11 -21.32
CA CYS A 465 -23.03 -4.16 -20.80
C CYS A 465 -23.11 -2.94 -21.73
N PRO A 466 -24.13 -2.86 -22.59
CA PRO A 466 -24.29 -1.75 -23.53
C PRO A 466 -24.54 -0.41 -22.85
N GLU A 467 -25.16 -0.41 -21.66
CA GLU A 467 -25.46 0.81 -20.91
C GLU A 467 -24.16 1.52 -20.46
N GLU A 468 -23.16 0.75 -20.03
CA GLU A 468 -21.83 1.25 -19.66
C GLU A 468 -21.00 1.70 -20.87
N MET A 469 -21.36 1.26 -22.07
CA MET A 469 -20.77 1.68 -23.34
C MET A 469 -21.55 2.79 -24.05
N SER A 470 -22.42 3.53 -23.35
CA SER A 470 -23.20 4.63 -23.94
C SER A 470 -22.35 5.69 -24.67
N ALA A 471 -21.13 5.97 -24.21
CA ALA A 471 -20.14 6.83 -24.88
C ALA A 471 -19.56 6.26 -26.21
N CYS A 472 -19.89 5.01 -26.53
CA CYS A 472 -19.41 4.20 -27.65
C CYS A 472 -20.57 3.49 -28.37
N TYR A 473 -21.73 4.16 -28.52
CA TYR A 473 -22.93 3.57 -29.16
C TYR A 473 -22.66 2.91 -30.52
N SER A 474 -21.76 3.47 -31.34
CA SER A 474 -21.38 2.88 -32.63
C SER A 474 -20.71 1.50 -32.48
N VAL A 475 -19.92 1.30 -31.42
CA VAL A 475 -19.25 0.04 -31.13
C VAL A 475 -20.28 -0.99 -30.67
N SER A 476 -21.12 -0.64 -29.70
CA SER A 476 -22.15 -1.54 -29.19
C SER A 476 -23.15 -1.93 -30.29
N ALA A 477 -23.62 -0.98 -31.08
CA ALA A 477 -24.49 -1.22 -32.23
C ALA A 477 -23.87 -2.15 -33.28
N TRP A 478 -22.56 -2.06 -33.52
CA TRP A 478 -21.88 -2.93 -34.48
C TRP A 478 -21.64 -4.35 -33.97
N LEU A 479 -21.39 -4.50 -32.67
CA LEU A 479 -21.19 -5.80 -32.03
C LEU A 479 -22.49 -6.56 -31.79
N LEU A 480 -23.63 -5.90 -31.86
CA LEU A 480 -24.95 -6.53 -31.74
C LEU A 480 -25.24 -7.47 -32.93
N PRO A 481 -25.92 -8.61 -32.73
CA PRO A 481 -26.37 -9.48 -33.82
C PRO A 481 -27.29 -8.71 -34.77
N ASP A 482 -27.24 -9.00 -36.07
CA ASP A 482 -28.15 -8.39 -37.04
C ASP A 482 -29.59 -8.88 -36.79
N LYS A 483 -30.58 -8.06 -37.16
CA LYS A 483 -32.02 -8.32 -36.91
C LYS A 483 -32.54 -9.68 -37.42
N GLN A 484 -31.81 -10.33 -38.34
CA GLN A 484 -32.17 -11.62 -38.94
C GLN A 484 -31.39 -12.81 -38.36
N THR A 485 -30.33 -12.56 -37.56
CA THR A 485 -29.50 -13.60 -36.95
C THR A 485 -29.68 -13.59 -35.44
N VAL A 486 -30.93 -13.76 -35.00
CA VAL A 486 -31.19 -14.30 -33.67
C VAL A 486 -30.83 -15.77 -33.72
N THR A 487 -29.53 -16.07 -33.74
CA THR A 487 -29.05 -17.43 -33.52
C THR A 487 -29.45 -17.82 -32.11
N HIS A 488 -30.20 -18.92 -31.96
CA HIS A 488 -30.45 -19.56 -30.67
C HIS A 488 -29.17 -19.56 -29.82
N LEU A 489 -29.30 -19.13 -28.56
CA LEU A 489 -28.21 -19.03 -27.62
C LEU A 489 -27.71 -20.45 -27.29
N ARG A 490 -26.61 -20.86 -27.91
CA ARG A 490 -25.97 -22.17 -27.66
C ARG A 490 -25.11 -22.15 -26.38
N PHE A 491 -25.64 -21.63 -25.27
CA PHE A 491 -25.00 -21.75 -23.95
C PHE A 491 -25.19 -23.15 -23.34
N SER A 492 -26.11 -23.93 -23.92
CA SER A 492 -26.47 -25.30 -23.51
C SER A 492 -25.26 -26.19 -23.22
N ASN A 493 -24.22 -26.12 -24.06
CA ASN A 493 -23.07 -27.02 -23.99
C ASN A 493 -22.07 -26.65 -22.89
N GLU A 494 -22.23 -25.49 -22.25
CA GLU A 494 -21.31 -24.99 -21.22
C GLU A 494 -21.82 -25.22 -19.78
N ILE A 495 -23.11 -25.53 -19.62
CA ILE A 495 -23.77 -25.68 -18.32
C ILE A 495 -23.55 -27.10 -17.82
N LYS A 496 -22.66 -27.32 -16.86
CA LYS A 496 -22.34 -28.67 -16.36
C LYS A 496 -23.04 -29.01 -15.05
N ASP A 497 -23.39 -27.98 -14.27
CA ASP A 497 -23.89 -28.05 -12.90
C ASP A 497 -24.67 -26.76 -12.55
N LEU A 498 -25.14 -26.65 -11.30
CA LEU A 498 -25.85 -25.47 -10.80
C LEU A 498 -24.96 -24.22 -10.73
N GLN A 499 -23.67 -24.36 -10.42
CA GLN A 499 -22.75 -23.22 -10.34
C GLN A 499 -22.54 -22.59 -11.72
N SER A 500 -22.29 -23.41 -12.74
CA SER A 500 -22.20 -22.99 -14.14
C SER A 500 -23.53 -22.46 -14.67
N PHE A 501 -24.68 -22.98 -14.24
CA PHE A 501 -26.00 -22.40 -14.55
C PHE A 501 -26.13 -20.97 -14.03
N VAL A 502 -25.82 -20.73 -12.75
CA VAL A 502 -25.87 -19.37 -12.16
C VAL A 502 -24.90 -18.45 -12.89
N PHE A 503 -23.66 -18.89 -13.08
CA PHE A 503 -22.63 -18.12 -13.77
C PHE A 503 -23.04 -17.75 -15.21
N ILE A 504 -23.55 -18.70 -15.99
CA ILE A 504 -23.97 -18.48 -17.38
C ILE A 504 -25.20 -17.57 -17.43
N THR A 505 -26.15 -17.75 -16.52
CA THR A 505 -27.34 -16.90 -16.45
C THR A 505 -26.95 -15.46 -16.13
N GLU A 506 -26.08 -15.26 -15.14
CA GLU A 506 -25.61 -13.95 -14.66
C GLU A 506 -24.74 -13.22 -15.67
N THR A 507 -23.76 -13.92 -16.25
CA THR A 507 -22.69 -13.29 -17.03
C THR A 507 -22.93 -13.31 -18.53
N LYS A 508 -23.78 -14.21 -19.03
CA LYS A 508 -24.03 -14.37 -20.49
C LYS A 508 -25.48 -14.08 -20.85
N PHE A 509 -26.43 -14.80 -20.26
CA PHE A 509 -27.84 -14.74 -20.69
C PHE A 509 -28.52 -13.42 -20.34
N VAL A 510 -28.53 -13.01 -19.07
CA VAL A 510 -29.17 -11.76 -18.63
C VAL A 510 -28.59 -10.53 -19.34
N PRO A 511 -27.26 -10.37 -19.45
CA PRO A 511 -26.67 -9.27 -20.22
C PRO A 511 -27.09 -9.28 -21.70
N TYR A 512 -27.15 -10.46 -22.32
CA TYR A 512 -27.59 -10.60 -23.70
C TYR A 512 -29.05 -10.16 -23.90
N ILE A 513 -29.97 -10.60 -23.03
CA ILE A 513 -31.39 -10.21 -23.13
C ILE A 513 -31.58 -8.71 -22.85
N LYS A 514 -30.90 -8.15 -21.84
CA LYS A 514 -30.91 -6.70 -21.55
C LYS A 514 -30.43 -5.91 -22.77
N CYS A 515 -29.39 -6.41 -23.43
CA CYS A 515 -28.83 -5.82 -24.64
C CYS A 515 -29.80 -5.80 -25.85
N ILE A 516 -30.56 -6.88 -26.09
CA ILE A 516 -31.52 -6.92 -27.19
C ILE A 516 -32.76 -6.06 -26.89
N LYS A 517 -33.20 -6.00 -25.63
CA LYS A 517 -34.35 -5.17 -25.20
C LYS A 517 -34.15 -3.67 -25.49
N LEU A 518 -32.90 -3.20 -25.55
CA LEU A 518 -32.54 -1.82 -25.94
C LEU A 518 -32.64 -1.55 -27.45
N GLN A 519 -32.64 -2.59 -28.29
CA GLN A 519 -32.69 -2.47 -29.75
C GLN A 519 -34.05 -2.82 -30.37
N GLN A 520 -34.86 -3.65 -29.71
CA GLN A 520 -36.15 -4.15 -30.19
C GLN A 520 -37.13 -4.41 -29.03
N SER A 521 -38.43 -4.44 -29.31
CA SER A 521 -39.44 -4.97 -28.39
C SER A 521 -39.32 -6.50 -28.30
N VAL A 522 -38.32 -7.00 -27.57
CA VAL A 522 -38.22 -8.43 -27.25
C VAL A 522 -39.47 -8.84 -26.49
N ASN A 523 -40.27 -9.74 -27.08
CA ASN A 523 -41.45 -10.27 -26.40
C ASN A 523 -41.02 -11.35 -25.39
N ALA A 524 -41.78 -11.48 -24.31
CA ALA A 524 -41.58 -12.46 -23.26
C ALA A 524 -41.50 -13.91 -23.81
N ASP A 525 -42.09 -14.18 -24.98
CA ASP A 525 -42.00 -15.46 -25.68
C ASP A 525 -40.55 -15.88 -26.00
N TYR A 526 -39.74 -14.95 -26.54
CA TYR A 526 -38.36 -15.25 -26.89
C TYR A 526 -37.49 -15.52 -25.65
N ILE A 527 -37.65 -14.70 -24.60
CA ILE A 527 -36.94 -14.88 -23.32
C ILE A 527 -37.29 -16.24 -22.72
N THR A 528 -38.57 -16.61 -22.77
CA THR A 528 -39.05 -17.90 -22.26
C THR A 528 -38.43 -19.06 -23.01
N THR A 529 -38.45 -19.04 -24.35
CA THR A 529 -37.90 -20.11 -25.18
C THR A 529 -36.41 -20.30 -24.96
N GLU A 530 -35.63 -19.23 -24.94
CA GLU A 530 -34.18 -19.34 -24.79
C GLU A 530 -33.76 -19.74 -23.36
N PHE A 531 -34.42 -19.18 -22.35
CA PHE A 531 -34.14 -19.57 -20.96
C PHE A 531 -34.55 -21.02 -20.68
N GLN A 532 -35.63 -21.49 -21.31
CA GLN A 532 -36.05 -22.88 -21.25
C GLN A 532 -34.96 -23.84 -21.74
N GLU A 533 -34.24 -23.51 -22.82
CA GLU A 533 -33.16 -24.36 -23.33
C GLU A 533 -31.95 -24.39 -22.37
N ILE A 534 -31.66 -23.30 -21.67
CA ILE A 534 -30.65 -23.25 -20.59
C ILE A 534 -31.07 -24.18 -19.45
N CYS A 535 -32.32 -24.08 -18.98
CA CYS A 535 -32.84 -24.95 -17.92
C CYS A 535 -32.82 -26.43 -18.32
N LYS A 536 -33.26 -26.76 -19.54
CA LYS A 536 -33.22 -28.12 -20.08
C LYS A 536 -31.80 -28.68 -20.09
N SER A 537 -30.85 -27.91 -20.60
CA SER A 537 -29.45 -28.35 -20.72
C SER A 537 -28.83 -28.63 -19.36
N CYS A 538 -29.10 -27.77 -18.38
CA CYS A 538 -28.68 -27.99 -16.99
C CYS A 538 -29.29 -29.28 -16.42
N LEU A 539 -30.61 -29.46 -16.56
CA LEU A 539 -31.31 -30.65 -16.07
C LEU A 539 -30.80 -31.95 -16.70
N ILE A 540 -30.52 -31.95 -18.02
CA ILE A 540 -29.94 -33.11 -18.73
C ILE A 540 -28.55 -33.43 -18.16
N ASN A 541 -27.65 -32.46 -18.07
CA ASN A 541 -26.29 -32.70 -17.59
C ASN A 541 -26.25 -33.14 -16.13
N MET A 542 -27.13 -32.59 -15.26
CA MET A 542 -27.26 -33.07 -13.88
C MET A 542 -27.79 -34.50 -13.79
N LYS A 543 -28.69 -34.89 -14.71
CA LYS A 543 -29.22 -36.25 -14.81
C LYS A 543 -28.15 -37.24 -15.27
N GLU A 544 -27.31 -36.86 -16.22
CA GLU A 544 -26.17 -37.65 -16.69
C GLU A 544 -25.09 -37.82 -15.62
N ASN A 545 -24.87 -36.79 -14.78
CA ASN A 545 -23.88 -36.81 -13.69
C ASN A 545 -24.40 -37.37 -12.36
N GLU A 546 -25.63 -37.91 -12.33
CA GLU A 546 -26.29 -38.46 -11.13
C GLU A 546 -26.39 -37.47 -9.94
N THR A 547 -26.46 -36.16 -10.20
CA THR A 547 -26.57 -35.12 -9.16
C THR A 547 -28.02 -34.85 -8.77
N PHE A 548 -28.72 -35.88 -8.29
CA PHE A 548 -30.17 -35.83 -8.03
C PHE A 548 -30.62 -34.74 -7.03
N LEU A 549 -29.76 -34.37 -6.08
CA LEU A 549 -30.05 -33.29 -5.15
C LEU A 549 -30.16 -31.94 -5.86
N ASP A 550 -29.27 -31.69 -6.81
CA ASP A 550 -29.23 -30.46 -7.60
C ASP A 550 -30.41 -30.38 -8.56
N ILE A 551 -30.85 -31.53 -9.08
CA ILE A 551 -32.08 -31.65 -9.87
C ILE A 551 -33.31 -31.25 -9.03
N ILE A 552 -33.43 -31.74 -7.79
CA ILE A 552 -34.53 -31.33 -6.90
C ILE A 552 -34.47 -29.82 -6.64
N LEU A 553 -33.29 -29.28 -6.37
CA LEU A 553 -33.13 -27.86 -6.05
C LEU A 553 -33.52 -26.98 -7.22
N MET A 554 -32.97 -27.27 -8.40
CA MET A 554 -33.33 -26.54 -9.62
C MET A 554 -34.82 -26.62 -9.87
N THR A 555 -35.40 -27.81 -9.71
CA THR A 555 -36.83 -28.03 -9.93
C THR A 555 -37.69 -27.26 -8.93
N ALA A 556 -37.31 -27.24 -7.65
CA ALA A 556 -38.01 -26.51 -6.60
C ALA A 556 -38.04 -25.00 -6.87
N VAL A 557 -36.96 -24.45 -7.45
CA VAL A 557 -36.86 -23.05 -7.85
C VAL A 557 -37.68 -22.78 -9.10
N LEU A 558 -37.62 -23.65 -10.12
CA LEU A 558 -38.28 -23.39 -11.41
C LEU A 558 -39.81 -23.53 -11.35
N LEU A 559 -40.32 -24.36 -10.44
CA LEU A 559 -41.74 -24.68 -10.34
C LEU A 559 -42.64 -23.48 -9.98
N PRO A 560 -42.31 -22.61 -8.99
CA PRO A 560 -42.98 -21.33 -8.77
C PRO A 560 -43.02 -20.43 -10.00
N PHE A 561 -42.09 -20.63 -10.93
CA PHE A 561 -42.02 -19.91 -12.19
C PHE A 561 -42.83 -20.55 -13.32
N GLY A 562 -43.63 -21.56 -13.00
CA GLY A 562 -44.53 -22.23 -13.94
C GLY A 562 -43.83 -23.25 -14.83
N PHE A 563 -42.63 -23.71 -14.46
CA PHE A 563 -41.93 -24.76 -15.21
C PHE A 563 -42.59 -26.12 -15.02
N ASP A 564 -43.07 -26.69 -16.12
CA ASP A 564 -43.55 -28.06 -16.22
C ASP A 564 -42.35 -28.98 -16.46
N ILE A 565 -42.07 -29.80 -15.46
CA ILE A 565 -40.88 -30.66 -15.38
C ILE A 565 -40.99 -31.83 -16.35
N LEU A 566 -42.21 -32.34 -16.61
CA LEU A 566 -42.43 -33.46 -17.52
C LEU A 566 -42.29 -33.00 -18.97
N LYS A 567 -42.82 -31.81 -19.27
CA LYS A 567 -42.73 -31.22 -20.61
C LYS A 567 -41.42 -30.44 -20.84
N SER A 568 -40.63 -30.26 -19.78
CA SER A 568 -39.45 -29.40 -19.76
C SER A 568 -39.72 -28.01 -20.34
N CYS A 569 -40.85 -27.39 -19.99
CA CYS A 569 -41.25 -26.11 -20.57
C CYS A 569 -41.97 -25.19 -19.58
N PHE A 570 -41.92 -23.88 -19.80
CA PHE A 570 -42.65 -22.94 -18.95
C PHE A 570 -44.10 -22.76 -19.45
N SER A 571 -45.06 -22.92 -18.53
CA SER A 571 -46.48 -22.66 -18.77
C SER A 571 -46.83 -21.17 -18.80
N ARG A 572 -45.97 -20.31 -18.23
CA ARG A 572 -46.10 -18.85 -18.24
C ARG A 572 -44.92 -18.20 -18.96
N ARG A 573 -45.17 -17.01 -19.51
CA ARG A 573 -44.12 -16.22 -20.16
C ARG A 573 -43.21 -15.58 -19.11
N LEU A 574 -41.91 -15.71 -19.30
CA LEU A 574 -40.88 -15.11 -18.46
C LEU A 574 -40.45 -13.75 -19.00
N ASN A 575 -40.14 -12.84 -18.07
CA ASN A 575 -39.44 -11.60 -18.36
C ASN A 575 -38.04 -11.65 -17.71
N VAL A 576 -37.24 -10.60 -17.92
CA VAL A 576 -35.87 -10.52 -17.38
C VAL A 576 -35.85 -10.57 -15.85
N THR A 577 -36.84 -9.96 -15.18
CA THR A 577 -36.91 -9.99 -13.72
C THR A 577 -37.16 -11.40 -13.20
N CYS A 578 -38.03 -12.18 -13.86
CA CYS A 578 -38.22 -13.59 -13.50
C CYS A 578 -36.93 -14.41 -13.62
N VAL A 579 -36.08 -14.11 -14.60
CA VAL A 579 -34.80 -14.82 -14.79
C VAL A 579 -33.79 -14.42 -13.71
N ASP A 580 -33.73 -13.12 -13.37
CA ASP A 580 -32.90 -12.62 -12.26
C ASP A 580 -33.35 -13.28 -10.92
N ASP A 581 -34.66 -13.36 -10.67
CA ASP A 581 -35.22 -13.99 -9.46
C ASP A 581 -34.85 -15.49 -9.36
N ILE A 582 -35.01 -16.25 -10.45
CA ILE A 582 -34.64 -17.68 -10.51
C ILE A 582 -33.15 -17.87 -10.20
N LYS A 583 -32.29 -17.04 -10.80
CA LYS A 583 -30.84 -17.10 -10.61
C LYS A 583 -30.48 -16.84 -9.15
N ASP A 584 -31.05 -15.81 -8.53
CA ASP A 584 -30.76 -15.45 -7.14
C ASP A 584 -31.23 -16.54 -6.17
N GLU A 585 -32.36 -17.19 -6.44
CA GLU A 585 -32.87 -18.29 -5.61
C GLU A 585 -31.99 -19.55 -5.71
N VAL A 586 -31.50 -19.90 -6.90
CA VAL A 586 -30.50 -20.99 -7.06
C VAL A 586 -29.20 -20.67 -6.33
N LYS A 587 -28.71 -19.42 -6.42
CA LYS A 587 -27.48 -18.96 -5.74
C LYS A 587 -27.59 -19.08 -4.23
N LEU A 588 -28.74 -18.73 -3.66
CA LEU A 588 -29.03 -18.86 -2.24
C LEU A 588 -28.99 -20.32 -1.79
N LEU A 589 -29.55 -21.24 -2.59
CA LEU A 589 -29.53 -22.68 -2.28
C LEU A 589 -28.12 -23.28 -2.34
N LEU A 590 -27.27 -22.83 -3.26
CA LEU A 590 -25.86 -23.24 -3.32
C LEU A 590 -25.07 -22.80 -2.08
N GLN A 591 -25.27 -21.56 -1.63
CA GLN A 591 -24.63 -21.07 -0.39
C GLN A 591 -25.08 -21.85 0.85
N MET A 592 -26.35 -22.30 0.87
CA MET A 592 -26.87 -23.17 1.92
C MET A 592 -26.28 -24.58 1.89
N GLN A 593 -25.77 -25.08 0.75
CA GLN A 593 -25.08 -26.37 0.69
C GLN A 593 -23.62 -26.28 1.18
N GLU A 594 -22.91 -25.20 0.87
CA GLU A 594 -21.47 -25.05 1.15
C GLU A 594 -21.13 -24.83 2.65
N THR A 595 -22.11 -24.46 3.48
CA THR A 595 -21.90 -23.99 4.86
C THR A 595 -22.14 -25.04 5.97
N VAL A 596 -22.22 -26.34 5.64
CA VAL A 596 -22.93 -27.33 6.48
C VAL A 596 -22.02 -28.44 7.03
N SER A 597 -21.93 -28.56 8.36
CA SER A 597 -21.33 -29.71 9.04
C SER A 597 -22.16 -31.02 8.87
N PRO A 598 -21.60 -32.22 9.14
CA PRO A 598 -22.33 -33.49 8.95
C PRO A 598 -23.65 -33.63 9.73
N LYS A 599 -23.80 -32.97 10.90
CA LYS A 599 -25.04 -32.98 11.70
C LYS A 599 -26.15 -32.09 11.11
N SER A 600 -25.79 -31.04 10.37
CA SER A 600 -26.74 -30.12 9.73
C SER A 600 -27.17 -30.57 8.33
N ARG A 601 -26.57 -31.64 7.80
CA ARG A 601 -26.96 -32.25 6.51
C ARG A 601 -28.39 -32.78 6.50
N ILE A 602 -28.85 -33.41 7.59
CA ILE A 602 -30.24 -33.88 7.73
C ILE A 602 -31.23 -32.70 7.72
N GLU A 603 -30.89 -31.59 8.38
CA GLU A 603 -31.75 -30.40 8.46
C GLU A 603 -31.87 -29.69 7.12
N VAL A 604 -30.77 -29.63 6.37
CA VAL A 604 -30.73 -29.07 5.01
C VAL A 604 -31.51 -29.97 4.05
N GLU A 605 -31.25 -31.28 4.04
CA GLU A 605 -32.00 -32.29 3.28
C GLU A 605 -33.52 -32.20 3.57
N THR A 606 -33.90 -32.06 4.85
CA THR A 606 -35.31 -31.92 5.26
C THR A 606 -35.92 -30.58 4.82
N SER A 607 -35.19 -29.48 4.94
CA SER A 607 -35.67 -28.14 4.53
C SER A 607 -35.85 -28.03 3.02
N MET A 608 -34.96 -28.68 2.25
CA MET A 608 -35.04 -28.74 0.78
C MET A 608 -36.22 -29.60 0.32
N ALA A 609 -36.45 -30.76 0.95
CA ALA A 609 -37.64 -31.57 0.68
C ALA A 609 -38.93 -30.79 1.01
N ASN A 610 -38.94 -30.03 2.10
CA ASN A 610 -40.07 -29.18 2.48
C ASN A 610 -40.33 -28.06 1.48
N LEU A 611 -39.28 -27.42 0.95
CA LEU A 611 -39.39 -26.38 -0.08
C LEU A 611 -39.98 -26.97 -1.38
N PHE A 612 -39.46 -28.11 -1.83
CA PHE A 612 -39.95 -28.81 -3.02
C PHE A 612 -41.44 -29.19 -2.88
N ILE A 613 -41.83 -29.80 -1.75
CA ILE A 613 -43.22 -30.19 -1.49
C ILE A 613 -44.13 -28.96 -1.34
N LYS A 614 -43.67 -27.90 -0.69
CA LYS A 614 -44.42 -26.64 -0.53
C LYS A 614 -44.70 -26.01 -1.89
N ASN A 615 -43.71 -25.96 -2.77
CA ASN A 615 -43.85 -25.36 -4.09
C ASN A 615 -44.72 -26.24 -5.00
N LEU A 616 -44.65 -27.57 -4.88
CA LEU A 616 -45.60 -28.50 -5.51
C LEU A 616 -47.05 -28.26 -5.07
N ARG A 617 -47.30 -28.00 -3.79
CA ARG A 617 -48.66 -27.69 -3.30
C ARG A 617 -49.22 -26.36 -3.83
N GLY A 618 -48.34 -25.39 -4.07
CA GLY A 618 -48.69 -24.03 -4.48
C GLY A 618 -49.18 -23.91 -5.93
N THR A 619 -48.90 -24.90 -6.79
CA THR A 619 -49.31 -24.90 -8.21
C THR A 619 -50.77 -25.32 -8.42
N GLY A 620 -51.46 -25.82 -7.39
CA GLY A 620 -52.91 -26.01 -7.37
C GLY A 620 -53.47 -27.10 -8.29
N ASN A 621 -52.63 -27.97 -8.87
CA ASN A 621 -53.02 -28.93 -9.89
C ASN A 621 -52.60 -30.37 -9.52
N PHE A 622 -53.18 -30.91 -8.45
CA PHE A 622 -52.99 -32.32 -8.06
C PHE A 622 -53.80 -33.24 -8.98
N ASP A 623 -53.25 -33.59 -10.13
CA ASP A 623 -53.84 -34.56 -11.06
C ASP A 623 -52.88 -35.73 -11.34
N LYS A 624 -53.39 -36.82 -11.95
CA LYS A 624 -52.73 -38.14 -12.13
C LYS A 624 -51.29 -38.16 -12.71
N ASP A 625 -50.82 -37.07 -13.32
CA ASP A 625 -49.45 -36.96 -13.85
C ASP A 625 -48.38 -36.78 -12.76
N GLU A 626 -48.74 -36.41 -11.52
CA GLU A 626 -47.78 -36.17 -10.43
C GLU A 626 -47.19 -37.45 -9.82
N GLU A 627 -47.90 -38.58 -9.87
CA GLU A 627 -47.35 -39.90 -9.50
C GLU A 627 -46.14 -40.23 -10.39
N SER A 628 -46.17 -39.77 -11.65
CA SER A 628 -45.05 -39.87 -12.60
C SER A 628 -43.91 -38.92 -12.26
N VAL A 629 -44.16 -37.71 -11.75
CA VAL A 629 -43.09 -36.77 -11.32
C VAL A 629 -42.37 -37.32 -10.07
N PHE A 630 -43.14 -37.82 -9.11
CA PHE A 630 -42.60 -38.49 -7.92
C PHE A 630 -41.77 -39.72 -8.30
N GLU A 631 -42.26 -40.58 -9.19
CA GLU A 631 -41.54 -41.78 -9.63
C GLU A 631 -40.33 -41.47 -10.54
N ILE A 632 -40.39 -40.47 -11.43
CA ILE A 632 -39.27 -40.17 -12.36
C ILE A 632 -38.09 -39.51 -11.65
N TYR A 633 -38.32 -38.63 -10.67
CA TYR A 633 -37.26 -37.81 -10.07
C TYR A 633 -36.89 -38.20 -8.64
N LEU A 634 -37.79 -38.82 -7.86
CA LEU A 634 -37.51 -39.21 -6.47
C LEU A 634 -37.24 -40.71 -6.29
N SER A 635 -37.63 -41.57 -7.24
CA SER A 635 -37.28 -43.00 -7.19
C SER A 635 -35.76 -43.29 -7.17
N PRO A 636 -34.89 -42.51 -7.87
CA PRO A 636 -33.44 -42.73 -7.79
C PRO A 636 -32.87 -42.36 -6.41
N ILE A 637 -33.53 -41.43 -5.71
CA ILE A 637 -33.13 -40.95 -4.39
C ILE A 637 -33.59 -41.91 -3.29
N ARG A 638 -34.79 -42.48 -3.45
CA ARG A 638 -35.37 -43.52 -2.57
C ARG A 638 -34.43 -44.71 -2.40
N ASN A 639 -33.71 -45.08 -3.45
CA ASN A 639 -32.84 -46.25 -3.49
C ASN A 639 -31.34 -45.91 -3.31
N SER A 640 -30.97 -44.63 -3.17
CA SER A 640 -29.58 -44.21 -3.08
C SER A 640 -29.06 -44.25 -1.63
N GLU A 641 -27.99 -45.01 -1.39
CA GLU A 641 -27.30 -45.06 -0.09
C GLU A 641 -26.57 -43.76 0.27
N ARG A 642 -26.42 -42.84 -0.70
CA ARG A 642 -25.75 -41.54 -0.49
C ARG A 642 -26.54 -40.56 0.38
N TYR A 643 -27.83 -40.82 0.63
CA TYR A 643 -28.71 -39.94 1.40
C TYR A 643 -29.17 -40.56 2.72
N THR A 644 -29.48 -39.67 3.67
CA THR A 644 -29.88 -40.08 5.02
C THR A 644 -31.19 -40.88 4.99
N LYS A 645 -31.31 -41.85 5.90
CA LYS A 645 -32.48 -42.74 5.98
C LYS A 645 -33.77 -41.94 6.21
N GLU A 646 -33.70 -40.85 6.96
CA GLU A 646 -34.80 -39.93 7.23
C GLU A 646 -35.20 -39.11 6.00
N PHE A 647 -34.25 -38.60 5.21
CA PHE A 647 -34.54 -37.94 3.93
C PHE A 647 -35.18 -38.90 2.91
N ARG A 648 -34.67 -40.13 2.82
CA ARG A 648 -35.27 -41.18 1.99
C ARG A 648 -36.69 -41.50 2.42
N LYS A 649 -36.96 -41.64 3.72
CA LYS A 649 -38.32 -41.85 4.25
C LYS A 649 -39.28 -40.70 3.92
N LEU A 650 -38.81 -39.45 4.02
CA LEU A 650 -39.61 -38.26 3.69
C LEU A 650 -40.08 -38.27 2.24
N LEU A 651 -39.26 -38.80 1.32
CA LEU A 651 -39.54 -38.85 -0.12
C LEU A 651 -40.24 -40.16 -0.58
N SER A 652 -40.35 -41.18 0.28
CA SER A 652 -40.83 -42.54 -0.08
C SER A 652 -42.34 -42.78 0.11
N CYS A 653 -43.18 -41.76 0.26
CA CYS A 653 -44.61 -41.95 0.52
C CYS A 653 -45.52 -41.59 -0.68
N PRO A 654 -45.77 -42.55 -1.59
CA PRO A 654 -46.90 -42.45 -2.50
C PRO A 654 -47.73 -43.74 -2.50
N GLU A 655 -48.39 -44.11 -1.40
CA GLU A 655 -49.44 -45.14 -1.46
C GLU A 655 -50.64 -44.71 -0.60
N ASN A 656 -51.67 -44.21 -1.28
CA ASN A 656 -52.97 -43.75 -0.81
C ASN A 656 -52.99 -42.40 -0.05
N ALA A 657 -52.88 -41.31 -0.83
CA ALA A 657 -53.13 -39.96 -0.36
C ALA A 657 -54.58 -39.81 0.15
N SER A 658 -54.72 -39.72 1.47
CA SER A 658 -55.93 -39.19 2.12
C SER A 658 -55.53 -38.07 3.07
N GLN A 659 -56.35 -37.03 3.11
CA GLN A 659 -56.17 -35.77 3.85
C GLN A 659 -55.84 -35.97 5.35
N SER A 660 -56.14 -37.13 5.94
CA SER A 660 -56.01 -37.40 7.37
C SER A 660 -54.57 -37.61 7.85
N LYS A 661 -53.63 -38.05 6.99
CA LYS A 661 -52.21 -38.24 7.38
C LYS A 661 -51.33 -37.01 7.14
N LEU A 662 -51.81 -36.04 6.34
CA LEU A 662 -51.23 -34.70 6.27
C LEU A 662 -51.36 -33.94 7.60
N ASN A 663 -52.42 -34.20 8.37
CA ASN A 663 -52.58 -33.68 9.73
C ASN A 663 -51.58 -34.30 10.71
N VAL A 664 -51.20 -35.57 10.54
CA VAL A 664 -50.13 -36.21 11.32
C VAL A 664 -48.76 -35.59 10.97
N PHE A 665 -48.57 -35.19 9.72
CA PHE A 665 -47.38 -34.48 9.26
C PHE A 665 -47.32 -33.04 9.78
N GLU A 666 -48.45 -32.32 9.83
CA GLU A 666 -48.59 -31.00 10.48
C GLU A 666 -48.29 -31.05 11.99
N VAL A 667 -48.69 -32.13 12.66
CA VAL A 667 -48.38 -32.37 14.08
C VAL A 667 -46.88 -32.61 14.29
N ASN A 668 -46.22 -33.31 13.37
CA ASN A 668 -44.76 -33.51 13.42
C ASN A 668 -43.98 -32.24 13.06
N LEU A 669 -44.50 -31.42 12.13
CA LEU A 669 -43.96 -30.10 11.78
C LEU A 669 -44.05 -29.13 12.98
N LYS A 670 -45.21 -29.06 13.65
CA LYS A 670 -45.40 -28.26 14.86
C LYS A 670 -44.53 -28.75 16.02
N ARG A 671 -44.30 -30.06 16.17
CA ARG A 671 -43.36 -30.64 17.16
C ARG A 671 -41.90 -30.26 16.89
N PHE A 672 -41.51 -30.14 15.62
CA PHE A 672 -40.16 -29.72 15.22
C PHE A 672 -39.95 -28.20 15.36
N GLU A 673 -40.98 -27.39 15.11
CA GLU A 673 -40.95 -25.95 15.39
C GLU A 673 -40.93 -25.64 16.90
N THR A 674 -41.57 -26.48 17.73
CA THR A 674 -41.47 -26.37 19.20
C THR A 674 -40.12 -26.83 19.75
N SER A 675 -39.42 -27.77 19.11
CA SER A 675 -38.05 -28.14 19.53
C SER A 675 -37.02 -27.05 19.21
N LYS A 676 -37.25 -26.21 18.19
CA LYS A 676 -36.44 -25.00 17.92
C LYS A 676 -36.56 -23.91 18.99
N LYS A 677 -37.69 -23.81 19.70
CA LYS A 677 -37.86 -22.81 20.79
C LYS A 677 -37.08 -23.15 22.07
N ASN A 678 -36.55 -24.37 22.20
CA ASN A 678 -35.76 -24.81 23.36
C ASN A 678 -34.24 -24.85 23.10
N VAL A 679 -33.77 -24.30 21.97
CA VAL A 679 -32.33 -24.23 21.63
C VAL A 679 -31.83 -22.78 21.52
N PHE A 680 -32.70 -21.79 21.76
CA PHE A 680 -32.32 -20.40 22.03
C PHE A 680 -32.92 -19.95 23.37
N TYR A 681 -32.41 -20.55 24.44
CA TYR A 681 -32.17 -19.93 25.74
C TYR A 681 -30.88 -20.51 26.32
#